data_AF-A0A4Q4XZM0-F1
#
_entry.id   AF-A0A4Q4XZM0-F1
#
_cell.length_a   1.000
_cell.length_b   1.000
_cell.length_c   1.000
_cell.angle_alpha   90.00
_cell.angle_beta   90.00
_cell.angle_gamma   90.00
#
_symmetry.space_group_name_H-M   'P 1'
#
loop_
_entity.id
_entity.type
_entity.pdbx_description
1 polymer ?
#
loop_
_entity_poly.entity_id
_entity_poly.type
_entity_poly.pdbx_seq_one_letter_code
_entity_poly.pdbx_strand_id
1 'polypeptide(L)'
;MLPPSYRASPPRGHVLGGACQPYNSTATASPNLHNDYSASFNLPVRKQAFFGAFGILLRISTSSSIATVFKLTEDLVHDIPSYAILSHTWGPDTEEVTFRDLVDGTGKDKIGYEKIKFCAEKAKRDSIQYFWVDTCCIDKSNNTELSTAINSMFRWYQNAARCYVYLSGISATGYEDSQQSELAWESAFRAHRWFTRGWTLQELLAPASVEFFTQDGRRLGDKKCLEQQIHEITGIAVPALRGSDLSQFDVEERFKWAETRQTTHEEDWAYCLLGIFGVFMPLIYGEGKSNAVRRLKREIADAISRDDAPNRQGAKDRTWMVPFEQNPSFTGREFELESLRQMLFTGYRTAKVAITGLGGVGKTQLALELVYRIRAEHKNCSVIWIPATSKESLGQAYLNAAGQLGISGYEDDKADVKRLVRDHLSSESAGQWLLVFDNADDVGMWVSKSTPESGLIDCLPRSSYGSIIFTTRDKKTAVTLAGRNVVEISEMDEAGGKQLLEKYLVDQDLLKSKGDATVLLARLTYLPLAIVQAAVYINANGIGLGDYLSLLEEQEEDVIDLLSEDFEDEGRYRDVKNPVATTWLISFDQIRQRDPLAADYLSFMACVDPKDIPQSLLPPGQSRKKEIDAMGTLQGYSFLAKRSADSALNIHRLVHLATRNWLRKEGLLPGWTGRVIARLAEVMGDVGHDNRVAWRSYMPHAYYALRSRLTGEDDEDRLNLLWKYGICLDYDGRYREAEAPFERVVEIYKTKLGADHPDTLTSMANLASTFRKQGRWEEAEELQGKELEICTRVLGPRHPDTLTSMANLALTFWDQGRWEEAEKLGVQVMEIRKTKLGADHPDTLTSMNNLALTYWKQGRWEEAEKLGMQAMESYKTKLGADHPDTLTSMDNLALTYRKQGRWEEAEKLGMQVMETFKTKLGADHPDTLTSMANLALTYRAQGRWEEAEELGMQVMEIRKTKLGADHPDTLTSMANLALTYRSQGRWEEAEELQAKELEISPPEFSGTLLGFDDYVNMVLEDVTEFDYSGNHTKLSKILLNGNNICMLIPGGEGPVAT
;
A
#
# COMPACT_ATOMS: atom_id res chain seq x y z
N MET A 1 21.58 32.67 -16.58
CA MET A 1 22.78 31.94 -16.15
C MET A 1 22.71 30.57 -16.81
N LEU A 2 23.65 30.25 -17.70
CA LEU A 2 23.77 28.94 -18.37
C LEU A 2 24.09 27.83 -17.35
N PRO A 3 23.72 26.57 -17.66
CA PRO A 3 24.73 25.53 -17.84
C PRO A 3 24.38 24.59 -19.05
N PRO A 4 25.23 23.62 -19.47
CA PRO A 4 26.00 23.76 -20.71
C PRO A 4 25.86 22.58 -21.71
N SER A 5 26.35 22.84 -22.92
CA SER A 5 26.83 21.91 -23.97
C SER A 5 27.19 20.48 -23.55
N TYR A 6 26.62 19.51 -24.28
CA TYR A 6 27.07 18.12 -24.38
C TYR A 6 28.56 18.03 -24.74
N ARG A 7 29.36 17.46 -23.84
CA ARG A 7 30.73 16.96 -24.11
C ARG A 7 30.92 15.64 -23.38
N ALA A 8 31.22 14.60 -24.16
CA ALA A 8 31.75 13.33 -23.67
C ALA A 8 33.07 13.54 -22.91
N SER A 9 33.27 12.82 -21.80
CA SER A 9 34.52 12.77 -21.03
C SER A 9 35.10 11.35 -21.03
N PRO A 10 36.43 11.15 -21.21
CA PRO A 10 37.10 9.85 -21.22
C PRO A 10 37.53 9.40 -19.79
N PRO A 11 38.06 8.17 -19.60
CA PRO A 11 37.98 7.42 -18.34
C PRO A 11 39.06 7.81 -17.31
N ARG A 12 38.73 7.70 -16.01
CA ARG A 12 39.68 7.90 -14.90
C ARG A 12 40.38 6.59 -14.53
N GLY A 13 41.72 6.62 -14.58
CA GLY A 13 42.61 5.59 -14.06
C GLY A 13 42.86 5.68 -12.54
N HIS A 14 43.24 4.53 -12.00
CA HIS A 14 43.69 4.25 -10.63
C HIS A 14 44.84 5.15 -10.12
N VAL A 15 44.81 5.51 -8.83
CA VAL A 15 46.00 5.54 -7.93
C VAL A 15 45.57 5.22 -6.48
N LEU A 16 46.43 4.42 -5.82
CA LEU A 16 46.39 3.84 -4.48
C LEU A 16 47.00 4.74 -3.38
N GLY A 17 46.67 4.42 -2.11
CA GLY A 17 47.48 4.66 -0.89
C GLY A 17 46.97 5.78 0.03
N GLY A 18 46.93 5.66 1.36
CA GLY A 18 47.33 4.62 2.31
C GLY A 18 47.29 5.19 3.75
N ALA A 19 47.22 4.26 4.73
CA ALA A 19 47.64 4.35 6.15
C ALA A 19 46.79 5.10 7.23
N CYS A 20 46.21 4.29 8.14
CA CYS A 20 46.55 4.12 9.58
C CYS A 20 47.38 5.24 10.27
N GLN A 21 47.23 5.67 11.53
CA GLN A 21 46.56 5.19 12.76
C GLN A 21 46.65 6.33 13.85
N PRO A 22 46.35 6.13 15.17
CA PRO A 22 45.55 7.04 16.01
C PRO A 22 46.35 7.79 17.10
N TYR A 23 45.70 8.69 17.88
CA TYR A 23 46.16 9.05 19.23
C TYR A 23 45.01 9.35 20.20
N ASN A 24 45.18 8.78 21.40
CA ASN A 24 44.36 8.90 22.61
C ASN A 24 44.73 10.16 23.43
N SER A 25 43.82 10.45 24.38
CA SER A 25 44.06 10.88 25.78
C SER A 25 43.84 12.35 26.20
N THR A 26 42.74 12.50 26.95
CA THR A 26 42.60 13.00 28.35
C THR A 26 42.60 14.49 28.72
N ALA A 27 41.57 14.82 29.54
CA ALA A 27 41.53 15.76 30.68
C ALA A 27 41.54 17.27 30.33
N THR A 28 40.79 18.20 30.96
CA THR A 28 40.03 18.27 32.22
C THR A 28 39.29 19.63 32.25
N ALA A 29 38.29 19.73 33.13
CA ALA A 29 37.79 20.95 33.82
C ALA A 29 36.66 21.79 33.19
N SER A 30 35.50 21.73 33.87
CA SER A 30 34.45 22.76 33.89
C SER A 30 34.90 24.00 34.70
N PRO A 31 34.27 25.18 34.52
CA PRO A 31 33.15 25.54 35.41
C PRO A 31 31.98 26.31 34.76
N ASN A 32 30.76 26.07 35.30
CA ASN A 32 29.62 26.97 35.59
C ASN A 32 29.59 28.38 34.94
N LEU A 33 28.49 28.96 34.44
CA LEU A 33 27.08 28.98 34.88
C LEU A 33 26.19 29.69 33.81
N HIS A 34 24.90 29.33 33.81
CA HIS A 34 23.67 30.04 33.40
C HIS A 34 23.10 30.00 31.95
N ASN A 35 21.91 29.36 31.90
CA ASN A 35 20.65 29.70 31.20
C ASN A 35 20.68 29.81 29.66
N ASP A 36 19.79 29.21 28.87
CA ASP A 36 18.36 28.87 29.03
C ASP A 36 17.97 27.65 28.17
N TYR A 37 17.22 26.67 28.70
CA TYR A 37 16.44 25.71 27.88
C TYR A 37 15.11 25.37 28.57
N SER A 38 14.02 25.76 27.91
CA SER A 38 12.67 25.24 28.12
C SER A 38 12.56 23.86 27.48
N ALA A 39 12.59 22.81 28.30
CA ALA A 39 12.26 21.46 27.90
C ALA A 39 11.06 21.00 28.73
N SER A 40 9.96 20.77 28.02
CA SER A 40 8.77 20.05 28.46
C SER A 40 9.15 18.66 28.98
N PHE A 41 8.80 18.39 30.24
CA PHE A 41 8.98 17.09 30.87
C PHE A 41 8.10 16.03 30.19
N ASN A 42 8.73 15.10 29.46
CA ASN A 42 8.12 13.83 29.08
C ASN A 42 8.06 12.92 30.32
N LEU A 43 6.85 12.53 30.71
CA LEU A 43 6.57 11.49 31.71
C LEU A 43 7.01 10.11 31.21
N PRO A 44 7.53 9.21 32.07
CA PRO A 44 8.06 7.92 31.65
C PRO A 44 6.95 6.90 31.35
N VAL A 45 7.23 6.09 30.31
CA VAL A 45 6.46 4.93 29.84
C VAL A 45 6.26 3.91 30.98
N ARG A 46 4.99 3.60 31.30
CA ARG A 46 4.55 2.66 32.34
C ARG A 46 4.99 1.22 32.01
N LYS A 47 5.65 0.53 32.95
CA LYS A 47 5.92 -0.91 32.93
C LYS A 47 4.77 -1.63 33.66
N GLN A 48 4.09 -2.57 33.00
CA GLN A 48 3.01 -3.38 33.61
C GLN A 48 3.58 -4.69 34.18
N ALA A 49 3.27 -4.95 35.45
CA ALA A 49 3.41 -6.24 36.13
C ALA A 49 2.01 -6.85 36.33
N PHE A 50 1.88 -8.17 36.16
CA PHE A 50 0.62 -8.90 36.27
C PHE A 50 0.26 -9.19 37.73
N PHE A 51 -1.04 -9.14 38.03
CA PHE A 51 -1.71 -9.52 39.28
C PHE A 51 -1.34 -8.73 40.55
N GLY A 52 -2.03 -7.60 40.65
CA GLY A 52 -2.36 -6.85 41.85
C GLY A 52 -3.69 -6.17 41.59
N ALA A 53 -4.52 -5.91 42.60
CA ALA A 53 -5.65 -5.00 42.37
C ALA A 53 -5.04 -3.62 42.06
N PHE A 54 -4.92 -3.28 40.78
CA PHE A 54 -4.52 -1.95 40.34
C PHE A 54 -5.50 -0.95 40.94
N GLY A 55 -4.96 0.03 41.66
CA GLY A 55 -5.78 0.85 42.51
C GLY A 55 -5.07 2.13 42.88
N ILE A 56 -5.56 3.22 42.31
CA ILE A 56 -5.18 4.55 42.73
C ILE A 56 -6.03 4.89 43.95
N LEU A 57 -5.39 5.13 45.10
CA LEU A 57 -6.07 5.61 46.31
C LEU A 57 -5.87 7.11 46.45
N LEU A 58 -6.70 7.75 47.28
CA LEU A 58 -6.48 9.10 47.76
C LEU A 58 -5.80 9.03 49.12
N ARG A 59 -4.60 9.59 49.23
CA ARG A 59 -3.84 9.70 50.49
C ARG A 59 -4.11 11.03 51.17
N ILE A 60 -4.48 10.98 52.44
CA ILE A 60 -4.69 12.16 53.28
C ILE A 60 -3.33 12.70 53.77
N SER A 61 -3.11 14.00 53.62
CA SER A 61 -1.87 14.67 54.06
C SER A 61 -1.85 14.83 55.58
N THR A 62 -0.71 14.56 56.21
CA THR A 62 -0.51 14.61 57.67
C THR A 62 -0.10 15.99 58.20
N SER A 63 -0.25 17.08 57.43
CA SER A 63 0.12 18.43 57.87
C SER A 63 -0.84 18.98 58.94
N SER A 64 -0.30 19.75 59.89
CA SER A 64 -1.00 20.40 61.01
C SER A 64 -1.96 21.53 60.60
N SER A 65 -2.38 21.61 59.34
CA SER A 65 -3.32 22.60 58.83
C SER A 65 -4.77 22.21 59.13
N ILE A 66 -5.60 23.21 59.42
CA ILE A 66 -7.03 23.07 59.74
C ILE A 66 -7.85 22.43 58.59
N ALA A 67 -7.38 22.53 57.35
CA ALA A 67 -8.02 21.92 56.18
C ALA A 67 -7.47 20.52 55.85
N THR A 68 -8.36 19.55 55.65
CA THR A 68 -8.01 18.19 55.17
C THR A 68 -7.65 18.24 53.68
N VAL A 69 -6.40 17.92 53.34
CA VAL A 69 -5.88 17.89 51.96
C VAL A 69 -5.56 16.44 51.57
N PHE A 70 -5.90 16.04 50.36
CA PHE A 70 -5.66 14.70 49.82
C PHE A 70 -5.10 14.76 48.39
N LYS A 71 -4.38 13.71 47.97
CA LYS A 71 -3.81 13.55 46.62
C LYS A 71 -3.89 12.10 46.16
N LEU A 72 -3.93 11.88 44.84
CA LEU A 72 -3.83 10.54 44.24
C LEU A 72 -2.48 9.90 44.58
N THR A 73 -2.48 8.62 44.92
CA THR A 73 -1.27 7.82 45.05
C THR A 73 -0.73 7.45 43.66
N GLU A 74 0.51 6.95 43.62
CA GLU A 74 0.92 6.10 42.50
C GLU A 74 0.07 4.82 42.48
N ASP A 75 0.07 4.13 41.35
CA ASP A 75 -0.69 2.90 41.16
C ASP A 75 -0.17 1.80 42.10
N LEU A 76 -1.02 1.35 43.01
CA LEU A 76 -0.65 0.38 44.04
C LEU A 76 -0.91 -1.03 43.52
N VAL A 77 0.17 -1.75 43.20
CA VAL A 77 0.10 -3.13 42.64
C VAL A 77 0.23 -4.19 43.75
N HIS A 78 1.00 -3.92 44.81
CA HIS A 78 1.19 -4.82 45.95
C HIS A 78 1.07 -4.04 47.27
N ASP A 79 0.73 -4.73 48.37
CA ASP A 79 0.62 -4.17 49.73
C ASP A 79 -0.37 -2.99 49.86
N ILE A 80 -1.62 -3.19 49.41
CA ILE A 80 -2.68 -2.17 49.49
C ILE A 80 -2.93 -1.80 50.96
N PRO A 81 -2.73 -0.53 51.36
CA PRO A 81 -2.91 -0.10 52.74
C PRO A 81 -4.39 -0.10 53.12
N SER A 82 -4.71 -0.20 54.42
CA SER A 82 -6.10 -0.07 54.89
C SER A 82 -6.73 1.24 54.40
N TYR A 83 -7.88 1.15 53.73
CA TYR A 83 -8.57 2.28 53.12
C TYR A 83 -10.07 2.30 53.44
N ALA A 84 -10.64 3.50 53.43
CA ALA A 84 -12.09 3.72 53.46
C ALA A 84 -12.63 3.87 52.03
N ILE A 85 -13.93 3.63 51.82
CA ILE A 85 -14.55 3.78 50.51
C ILE A 85 -15.78 4.69 50.60
N LEU A 86 -15.95 5.57 49.62
CA LEU A 86 -17.13 6.44 49.53
C LEU A 86 -18.18 5.80 48.63
N SER A 87 -19.33 5.50 49.21
CA SER A 87 -20.55 5.14 48.47
C SER A 87 -21.48 6.34 48.40
N HIS A 88 -21.96 6.67 47.20
CA HIS A 88 -22.79 7.85 47.03
C HIS A 88 -23.53 7.85 45.69
N THR A 89 -24.35 8.88 45.48
CA THR A 89 -25.01 9.12 44.20
C THR A 89 -24.63 10.49 43.66
N TRP A 90 -24.38 10.55 42.36
CA TRP A 90 -24.05 11.77 41.64
C TRP A 90 -25.30 12.54 41.18
N GLY A 91 -25.15 13.85 41.04
CA GLY A 91 -26.14 14.68 40.34
C GLY A 91 -26.02 14.46 38.83
N PRO A 92 -26.17 15.49 37.99
CA PRO A 92 -25.72 15.45 36.60
C PRO A 92 -24.21 15.14 36.50
N ASP A 93 -23.78 14.48 35.41
CA ASP A 93 -22.37 14.08 35.18
C ASP A 93 -21.38 15.26 35.25
N THR A 94 -21.85 16.48 34.97
CA THR A 94 -21.07 17.72 35.06
C THR A 94 -20.61 18.07 36.49
N GLU A 95 -21.24 17.46 37.51
CA GLU A 95 -20.92 17.68 38.92
C GLU A 95 -19.94 16.62 39.49
N GLU A 96 -19.65 15.54 38.74
CA GLU A 96 -18.69 14.51 39.16
C GLU A 96 -17.25 15.04 39.09
N VAL A 97 -16.46 14.73 40.12
CA VAL A 97 -15.01 14.92 40.08
C VAL A 97 -14.39 13.66 39.47
N THR A 98 -13.80 13.79 38.29
CA THR A 98 -13.17 12.69 37.55
C THR A 98 -11.71 12.51 37.91
N PHE A 99 -11.10 11.42 37.47
CA PHE A 99 -9.65 11.18 37.61
C PHE A 99 -8.82 12.35 37.05
N ARG A 100 -9.15 12.82 35.84
CA ARG A 100 -8.45 13.95 35.19
C ARG A 100 -8.59 15.25 35.99
N ASP A 101 -9.75 15.51 36.57
CA ASP A 101 -9.97 16.72 37.38
C ASP A 101 -9.05 16.78 38.62
N LEU A 102 -8.69 15.62 39.19
CA LEU A 102 -7.74 15.55 40.31
C LEU A 102 -6.28 15.61 39.86
N VAL A 103 -5.95 15.05 38.69
CA VAL A 103 -4.61 15.13 38.09
C VAL A 103 -4.29 16.57 37.69
N ASP A 104 -5.24 17.25 37.04
CA ASP A 104 -5.09 18.61 36.52
C ASP A 104 -5.36 19.68 37.59
N GLY A 105 -5.92 19.28 38.74
CA GLY A 105 -6.24 20.17 39.86
C GLY A 105 -7.46 21.08 39.64
N THR A 106 -8.30 20.78 38.65
CA THR A 106 -9.46 21.56 38.21
C THR A 106 -10.78 21.18 38.91
N GLY A 107 -10.80 20.08 39.66
CA GLY A 107 -12.04 19.53 40.25
C GLY A 107 -12.59 20.23 41.51
N LYS A 108 -11.90 21.23 42.06
CA LYS A 108 -12.25 21.83 43.37
C LYS A 108 -13.55 22.65 43.35
N ASP A 109 -13.92 23.19 42.20
CA ASP A 109 -15.11 24.03 42.05
C ASP A 109 -16.39 23.21 41.77
N LYS A 110 -16.26 21.88 41.62
CA LYS A 110 -17.39 20.97 41.41
C LYS A 110 -18.08 20.63 42.73
N ILE A 111 -19.42 20.57 42.73
CA ILE A 111 -20.24 20.17 43.88
C ILE A 111 -19.81 18.79 44.43
N GLY A 112 -19.35 17.91 43.55
CA GLY A 112 -18.79 16.61 43.90
C GLY A 112 -17.62 16.62 44.87
N TYR A 113 -16.83 17.68 44.86
CA TYR A 113 -15.61 17.77 45.67
C TYR A 113 -15.90 17.75 47.17
N GLU A 114 -17.05 18.30 47.61
CA GLU A 114 -17.47 18.27 49.01
C GLU A 114 -17.75 16.84 49.51
N LYS A 115 -18.21 15.93 48.64
CA LYS A 115 -18.43 14.51 49.01
C LYS A 115 -17.10 13.77 49.22
N ILE A 116 -16.11 14.05 48.37
CA ILE A 116 -14.76 13.51 48.49
C ILE A 116 -14.10 14.03 49.78
N LYS A 117 -14.27 15.32 50.07
CA LYS A 117 -13.79 15.96 51.30
C LYS A 117 -14.46 15.39 52.55
N PHE A 118 -15.77 15.16 52.52
CA PHE A 118 -16.48 14.45 53.59
C PHE A 118 -15.85 13.07 53.86
N CYS A 119 -15.59 12.27 52.82
CA CYS A 119 -14.93 10.98 52.97
C CYS A 119 -13.54 11.11 53.59
N ALA A 120 -12.74 12.07 53.13
CA ALA A 120 -11.40 12.32 53.66
C ALA A 120 -11.41 12.71 55.15
N GLU A 121 -12.32 13.62 55.54
CA GLU A 121 -12.47 14.04 56.93
C GLU A 121 -12.93 12.91 57.85
N LYS A 122 -13.85 12.06 57.35
CA LYS A 122 -14.36 10.94 58.12
C LYS A 122 -13.34 9.81 58.25
N ALA A 123 -12.64 9.46 57.17
CA ALA A 123 -11.52 8.53 57.18
C ALA A 123 -10.43 8.99 58.18
N LYS A 124 -10.10 10.29 58.16
CA LYS A 124 -9.15 10.89 59.13
C LYS A 124 -9.60 10.72 60.59
N ARG A 125 -10.89 10.95 60.90
CA ARG A 125 -11.45 10.74 62.25
C ARG A 125 -11.42 9.27 62.68
N ASP A 126 -11.63 8.36 61.73
CA ASP A 126 -11.59 6.91 61.96
C ASP A 126 -10.16 6.33 61.88
N SER A 127 -9.13 7.19 61.83
CA SER A 127 -7.70 6.84 61.77
C SER A 127 -7.28 6.04 60.53
N ILE A 128 -7.97 6.25 59.41
CA ILE A 128 -7.66 5.66 58.11
C ILE A 128 -7.01 6.73 57.22
N GLN A 129 -5.82 6.45 56.69
CA GLN A 129 -5.02 7.42 55.92
C GLN A 129 -5.34 7.44 54.43
N TYR A 130 -5.97 6.38 53.91
CA TYR A 130 -6.26 6.20 52.50
C TYR A 130 -7.77 6.04 52.29
N PHE A 131 -8.27 6.53 51.17
CA PHE A 131 -9.65 6.27 50.79
C PHE A 131 -9.81 6.16 49.27
N TRP A 132 -10.89 5.54 48.83
CA TRP A 132 -11.18 5.27 47.43
C TRP A 132 -12.54 5.84 47.04
N VAL A 133 -12.62 6.44 45.85
CA VAL A 133 -13.85 6.97 45.26
C VAL A 133 -13.84 6.65 43.77
N ASP A 134 -14.83 5.89 43.31
CA ASP A 134 -14.91 5.32 41.96
C ASP A 134 -14.68 6.34 40.83
N THR A 135 -15.24 7.54 40.93
CA THR A 135 -15.16 8.52 39.83
C THR A 135 -13.78 9.13 39.63
N CYS A 136 -12.98 9.21 40.69
CA CYS A 136 -11.70 9.89 40.66
C CYS A 136 -10.50 8.99 40.94
N CYS A 137 -10.74 7.73 41.32
CA CYS A 137 -9.72 6.69 41.46
C CYS A 137 -9.64 5.77 40.23
N ILE A 138 -10.56 5.89 39.27
CA ILE A 138 -10.59 5.13 38.00
C ILE A 138 -10.49 6.11 36.82
N ASP A 139 -9.53 5.91 35.92
CA ASP A 139 -9.52 6.60 34.63
C ASP A 139 -10.55 5.98 33.68
N LYS A 140 -11.80 6.49 33.77
CA LYS A 140 -12.92 6.07 32.91
C LYS A 140 -12.65 6.30 31.41
N SER A 141 -11.63 7.08 31.02
CA SER A 141 -11.29 7.31 29.61
C SER A 141 -10.41 6.20 29.02
N ASN A 142 -9.84 5.35 29.86
CA ASN A 142 -9.09 4.18 29.45
C ASN A 142 -10.00 2.94 29.53
N ASN A 143 -10.44 2.44 28.38
CA ASN A 143 -11.36 1.28 28.31
C ASN A 143 -10.81 0.03 29.01
N THR A 144 -9.48 -0.16 29.05
CA THR A 144 -8.86 -1.30 29.73
C THR A 144 -8.95 -1.15 31.25
N GLU A 145 -8.66 0.06 31.75
CA GLU A 145 -8.75 0.38 33.17
C GLU A 145 -10.20 0.34 33.66
N LEU A 146 -11.13 0.92 32.89
CA LEU A 146 -12.56 0.88 33.16
C LEU A 146 -13.10 -0.57 33.23
N SER A 147 -12.75 -1.41 32.26
CA SER A 147 -13.15 -2.82 32.24
C SER A 147 -12.58 -3.60 33.44
N THR A 148 -11.32 -3.35 33.79
CA THR A 148 -10.66 -3.99 34.94
C THR A 148 -11.27 -3.54 36.27
N ALA A 149 -11.54 -2.24 36.41
CA ALA A 149 -12.11 -1.66 37.62
C ALA A 149 -13.54 -2.14 37.85
N ILE A 150 -14.39 -2.21 36.81
CA ILE A 150 -15.76 -2.73 36.95
C ILE A 150 -15.76 -4.22 37.33
N ASN A 151 -14.91 -5.02 36.69
CA ASN A 151 -14.82 -6.46 37.00
C ASN A 151 -14.25 -6.72 38.42
N SER A 152 -13.47 -5.80 38.98
CA SER A 152 -12.91 -5.90 40.34
C SER A 152 -13.65 -5.07 41.39
N MET A 153 -14.70 -4.33 41.01
CA MET A 153 -15.42 -3.37 41.84
C MET A 153 -15.89 -3.98 43.16
N PHE A 154 -16.51 -5.16 43.10
CA PHE A 154 -16.96 -5.88 44.29
C PHE A 154 -15.85 -6.15 45.29
N ARG A 155 -14.64 -6.50 44.81
CA ARG A 155 -13.48 -6.77 45.67
C ARG A 155 -12.95 -5.51 46.34
N TRP A 156 -13.02 -4.35 45.66
CA TRP A 156 -12.69 -3.06 46.27
C TRP A 156 -13.63 -2.71 47.43
N TYR A 157 -14.93 -2.90 47.25
CA TYR A 157 -15.89 -2.70 48.34
C TYR A 157 -15.75 -3.74 49.45
N GLN A 158 -15.48 -5.01 49.11
CA GLN A 158 -15.30 -6.09 50.07
C GLN A 158 -14.07 -5.88 50.99
N ASN A 159 -12.96 -5.39 50.42
CA ASN A 159 -11.70 -5.20 51.12
C ASN A 159 -11.59 -3.84 51.84
N ALA A 160 -12.56 -2.94 51.66
CA ALA A 160 -12.58 -1.65 52.34
C ALA A 160 -12.77 -1.82 53.85
N ALA A 161 -11.98 -1.09 54.65
CA ALA A 161 -12.10 -1.13 56.11
C ALA A 161 -13.41 -0.51 56.61
N ARG A 162 -13.91 0.53 55.91
CA ARG A 162 -15.21 1.15 56.13
C ARG A 162 -15.78 1.69 54.82
N CYS A 163 -17.09 1.51 54.60
CA CYS A 163 -17.84 2.15 53.54
C CYS A 163 -18.72 3.27 54.12
N TYR A 164 -18.49 4.51 53.69
CA TYR A 164 -19.30 5.66 54.09
C TYR A 164 -20.32 5.97 53.00
N VAL A 165 -21.61 5.94 53.34
CA VAL A 165 -22.71 6.30 52.45
C VAL A 165 -23.11 7.74 52.67
N TYR A 166 -22.90 8.59 51.67
CA TYR A 166 -23.28 10.00 51.71
C TYR A 166 -24.65 10.22 51.04
N LEU A 167 -25.67 10.53 51.84
CA LEU A 167 -27.05 10.73 51.38
C LEU A 167 -27.34 12.23 51.16
N SER A 168 -27.08 12.69 49.93
CA SER A 168 -27.36 14.06 49.49
C SER A 168 -28.87 14.36 49.49
N GLY A 169 -29.30 15.49 50.07
CA GLY A 169 -30.70 15.89 50.13
C GLY A 169 -31.41 15.54 51.45
N ILE A 170 -30.74 14.86 52.37
CA ILE A 170 -31.19 14.69 53.77
C ILE A 170 -30.37 15.65 54.64
N SER A 171 -31.00 16.70 55.18
CA SER A 171 -30.36 17.64 56.12
C SER A 171 -30.89 17.46 57.54
N ALA A 172 -30.03 17.64 58.53
CA ALA A 172 -30.38 17.60 59.95
C ALA A 172 -30.93 18.95 60.47
N THR A 173 -30.84 20.03 59.69
CA THR A 173 -31.12 21.41 60.16
C THR A 173 -32.61 21.76 60.30
N GLY A 174 -33.53 20.83 60.02
CA GLY A 174 -34.97 20.99 60.25
C GLY A 174 -35.55 20.16 61.40
N TYR A 175 -34.70 19.50 62.21
CA TYR A 175 -35.10 18.36 63.04
C TYR A 175 -34.60 18.46 64.49
N GLU A 176 -34.94 19.55 65.17
CA GLU A 176 -34.80 19.67 66.62
C GLU A 176 -36.15 19.42 67.32
N ASP A 177 -36.15 18.43 68.21
CA ASP A 177 -37.17 18.06 69.21
C ASP A 177 -38.62 17.77 68.77
N SER A 178 -38.88 16.50 68.43
CA SER A 178 -40.08 15.72 68.82
C SER A 178 -40.04 14.33 68.15
N GLN A 179 -40.83 13.36 68.62
CA GLN A 179 -41.00 12.04 67.98
C GLN A 179 -41.36 12.10 66.47
N GLN A 180 -41.78 13.27 65.95
CA GLN A 180 -41.99 13.51 64.51
C GLN A 180 -40.67 13.58 63.70
N SER A 181 -39.55 13.88 64.35
CA SER A 181 -38.21 13.94 63.73
C SER A 181 -37.70 12.56 63.30
N GLU A 182 -37.94 11.51 64.09
CA GLU A 182 -37.54 10.13 63.75
C GLU A 182 -38.30 9.59 62.53
N LEU A 183 -39.61 9.83 62.45
CA LEU A 183 -40.45 9.42 61.31
C LEU A 183 -40.09 10.14 60.00
N ALA A 184 -39.57 11.37 60.08
CA ALA A 184 -39.30 12.21 58.91
C ALA A 184 -37.99 11.86 58.19
N TRP A 185 -36.89 11.66 58.93
CA TRP A 185 -35.65 11.21 58.28
C TRP A 185 -35.76 9.76 57.79
N GLU A 186 -36.51 8.90 58.50
CA GLU A 186 -36.76 7.52 58.06
C GLU A 186 -37.56 7.50 56.75
N SER A 187 -38.57 8.36 56.61
CA SER A 187 -39.31 8.53 55.36
C SER A 187 -38.40 9.00 54.21
N ALA A 188 -37.53 9.98 54.47
CA ALA A 188 -36.57 10.48 53.48
C ALA A 188 -35.49 9.43 53.12
N PHE A 189 -35.07 8.62 54.09
CA PHE A 189 -34.14 7.50 53.91
C PHE A 189 -34.76 6.41 53.03
N ARG A 190 -36.01 6.01 53.31
CA ARG A 190 -36.76 5.02 52.52
C ARG A 190 -36.99 5.45 51.08
N ALA A 191 -37.21 6.74 50.84
CA ALA A 191 -37.41 7.31 49.50
C ALA A 191 -36.09 7.69 48.80
N HIS A 192 -34.93 7.48 49.42
CA HIS A 192 -33.68 8.02 48.90
C HIS A 192 -33.21 7.26 47.65
N ARG A 193 -32.84 8.02 46.60
CA ARG A 193 -32.39 7.49 45.30
C ARG A 193 -31.21 6.51 45.38
N TRP A 194 -30.42 6.55 46.45
CA TRP A 194 -29.30 5.63 46.68
C TRP A 194 -29.73 4.16 46.64
N PHE A 195 -30.91 3.83 47.18
CA PHE A 195 -31.43 2.45 47.15
C PHE A 195 -31.93 2.01 45.77
N THR A 196 -32.16 2.96 44.85
CA THR A 196 -32.67 2.70 43.51
C THR A 196 -31.60 2.65 42.44
N ARG A 197 -30.32 2.92 42.73
CA ARG A 197 -29.24 2.85 41.73
C ARG A 197 -28.68 1.43 41.63
N GLY A 198 -28.32 1.00 40.42
CA GLY A 198 -27.82 -0.36 40.17
C GLY A 198 -26.50 -0.66 40.91
N TRP A 199 -25.49 0.19 40.73
CA TRP A 199 -24.15 0.00 41.30
C TRP A 199 -24.13 -0.06 42.84
N THR A 200 -25.02 0.69 43.51
CA THR A 200 -25.12 0.70 44.98
C THR A 200 -25.53 -0.65 45.58
N LEU A 201 -25.98 -1.61 44.76
CA LEU A 201 -26.20 -2.99 45.19
C LEU A 201 -24.90 -3.64 45.67
N GLN A 202 -23.82 -3.53 44.89
CA GLN A 202 -22.51 -4.06 45.29
C GLN A 202 -21.94 -3.26 46.47
N GLU A 203 -22.15 -1.95 46.48
CA GLU A 203 -21.68 -1.06 47.55
C GLU A 203 -22.35 -1.35 48.91
N LEU A 204 -23.57 -1.91 48.90
CA LEU A 204 -24.29 -2.34 50.09
C LEU A 204 -23.87 -3.74 50.56
N LEU A 205 -23.77 -4.68 49.63
CA LEU A 205 -23.57 -6.10 49.93
C LEU A 205 -22.11 -6.47 50.19
N ALA A 206 -21.18 -5.91 49.42
CA ALA A 206 -19.77 -6.30 49.48
C ALA A 206 -19.06 -5.89 50.78
N PRO A 207 -19.18 -4.64 51.29
CA PRO A 207 -18.40 -4.22 52.46
C PRO A 207 -18.86 -4.90 53.76
N ALA A 208 -17.91 -5.23 54.63
CA ALA A 208 -18.21 -5.69 55.99
C ALA A 208 -18.88 -4.61 56.86
N SER A 209 -18.61 -3.33 56.59
CA SER A 209 -19.18 -2.17 57.31
C SER A 209 -19.67 -1.11 56.34
N VAL A 210 -20.94 -0.71 56.46
CA VAL A 210 -21.57 0.35 55.69
C VAL A 210 -22.27 1.31 56.65
N GLU A 211 -21.87 2.58 56.67
CA GLU A 211 -22.38 3.61 57.58
C GLU A 211 -23.07 4.74 56.80
N PHE A 212 -24.30 5.10 57.20
CA PHE A 212 -25.12 6.10 56.50
C PHE A 212 -25.02 7.46 57.17
N PHE A 213 -24.78 8.50 56.36
CA PHE A 213 -24.64 9.88 56.81
C PHE A 213 -25.55 10.82 56.02
N THR A 214 -26.10 11.83 56.71
CA THR A 214 -26.80 12.95 56.10
C THR A 214 -25.83 13.87 55.36
N GLN A 215 -26.36 14.78 54.54
CA GLN A 215 -25.56 15.77 53.80
C GLN A 215 -24.69 16.66 54.72
N ASP A 216 -25.16 16.91 55.94
CA ASP A 216 -24.44 17.68 56.98
C ASP A 216 -23.45 16.82 57.80
N GLY A 217 -23.29 15.53 57.46
CA GLY A 217 -22.35 14.62 58.11
C GLY A 217 -22.83 14.00 59.42
N ARG A 218 -24.13 14.05 59.73
CA ARG A 218 -24.72 13.35 60.89
C ARG A 218 -24.91 11.87 60.57
N ARG A 219 -24.44 10.98 61.45
CA ARG A 219 -24.60 9.53 61.30
C ARG A 219 -26.05 9.12 61.61
N LEU A 220 -26.70 8.43 60.67
CA LEU A 220 -28.06 7.88 60.81
C LEU A 220 -28.03 6.47 61.41
N GLY A 221 -27.05 5.65 61.01
CA GLY A 221 -26.91 4.27 61.45
C GLY A 221 -25.93 3.52 60.57
N ASP A 222 -25.78 2.22 60.81
CA ASP A 222 -25.03 1.31 59.95
C ASP A 222 -25.94 0.21 59.39
N LYS A 223 -25.41 -0.56 58.42
CA LYS A 223 -26.13 -1.67 57.77
C LYS A 223 -26.73 -2.67 58.76
N LYS A 224 -26.11 -2.86 59.93
CA LYS A 224 -26.60 -3.79 60.95
C LYS A 224 -27.77 -3.20 61.74
N CYS A 225 -27.65 -1.94 62.18
CA CYS A 225 -28.72 -1.27 62.92
C CYS A 225 -29.96 -0.95 62.06
N LEU A 226 -29.78 -0.82 60.74
CA LEU A 226 -30.86 -0.50 59.79
C LEU A 226 -31.26 -1.68 58.91
N GLU A 227 -30.89 -2.91 59.27
CA GLU A 227 -31.08 -4.11 58.41
C GLU A 227 -32.55 -4.35 58.05
N GLN A 228 -33.48 -4.07 58.96
CA GLN A 228 -34.91 -4.25 58.73
C GLN A 228 -35.45 -3.22 57.74
N GLN A 229 -35.08 -1.95 57.92
CA GLN A 229 -35.44 -0.88 56.99
C GLN A 229 -34.86 -1.13 55.59
N ILE A 230 -33.58 -1.54 55.52
CA ILE A 230 -32.90 -1.83 54.24
C ILE A 230 -33.54 -3.03 53.55
N HIS A 231 -33.89 -4.09 54.29
CA HIS A 231 -34.61 -5.24 53.76
C HIS A 231 -35.97 -4.83 53.16
N GLU A 232 -36.75 -4.03 53.89
CA GLU A 232 -38.05 -3.53 53.43
C GLU A 232 -37.96 -2.63 52.19
N ILE A 233 -36.88 -1.85 52.06
CA ILE A 233 -36.65 -0.98 50.90
C ILE A 233 -36.19 -1.77 49.67
N THR A 234 -35.26 -2.71 49.85
CA THR A 234 -34.49 -3.32 48.74
C THR A 234 -34.93 -4.74 48.38
N GLY A 235 -35.67 -5.43 49.26
CA GLY A 235 -36.00 -6.84 49.11
C GLY A 235 -34.82 -7.79 49.35
N ILE A 236 -33.64 -7.29 49.74
CA ILE A 236 -32.45 -8.09 50.02
C ILE A 236 -32.62 -8.82 51.35
N ALA A 237 -32.43 -10.14 51.37
CA ALA A 237 -32.59 -10.95 52.58
C ALA A 237 -31.67 -10.48 53.73
N VAL A 238 -32.21 -10.38 54.95
CA VAL A 238 -31.43 -9.98 56.15
C VAL A 238 -30.15 -10.81 56.34
N PRO A 239 -30.12 -12.14 56.10
CA PRO A 239 -28.88 -12.91 56.16
C PRO A 239 -27.81 -12.43 55.16
N ALA A 240 -28.18 -11.98 53.95
CA ALA A 240 -27.25 -11.41 52.98
C ALA A 240 -26.68 -10.06 53.47
N LEU A 241 -27.54 -9.20 54.07
CA LEU A 241 -27.09 -7.92 54.67
C LEU A 241 -26.10 -8.12 55.83
N ARG A 242 -26.21 -9.24 56.56
CA ARG A 242 -25.30 -9.65 57.62
C ARG A 242 -23.99 -10.29 57.13
N GLY A 243 -23.80 -10.43 55.81
CA GLY A 243 -22.58 -10.96 55.20
C GLY A 243 -22.54 -12.49 55.05
N SER A 244 -23.69 -13.16 54.98
CA SER A 244 -23.74 -14.57 54.58
C SER A 244 -23.20 -14.72 53.16
N ASP A 245 -22.59 -15.87 52.86
CA ASP A 245 -22.10 -16.15 51.51
C ASP A 245 -23.22 -16.04 50.48
N LEU A 246 -23.03 -15.21 49.46
CA LEU A 246 -24.03 -14.91 48.44
C LEU A 246 -24.34 -16.14 47.56
N SER A 247 -23.46 -17.14 47.53
CA SER A 247 -23.67 -18.42 46.83
C SER A 247 -24.85 -19.21 47.41
N GLN A 248 -25.23 -18.98 48.68
CA GLN A 248 -26.31 -19.67 49.37
C GLN A 248 -27.71 -19.22 48.93
N PHE A 249 -27.80 -18.09 48.20
CA PHE A 249 -29.04 -17.56 47.66
C PHE A 249 -29.17 -17.98 46.20
N ASP A 250 -30.37 -18.39 45.81
CA ASP A 250 -30.61 -18.85 44.45
C ASP A 250 -30.38 -17.72 43.43
N VAL A 251 -30.21 -18.11 42.17
CA VAL A 251 -29.90 -17.17 41.10
C VAL A 251 -31.03 -16.17 40.89
N GLU A 252 -32.30 -16.61 41.00
CA GLU A 252 -33.47 -15.75 40.79
C GLU A 252 -33.62 -14.71 41.89
N GLU A 253 -33.36 -15.07 43.14
CA GLU A 253 -33.37 -14.20 44.31
C GLU A 253 -32.33 -13.09 44.16
N ARG A 254 -31.09 -13.44 43.75
CA ARG A 254 -30.04 -12.46 43.50
C ARG A 254 -30.35 -11.52 42.33
N PHE A 255 -31.01 -12.01 41.28
CA PHE A 255 -31.51 -11.16 40.19
C PHE A 255 -32.61 -10.19 40.66
N LYS A 256 -33.52 -10.63 41.55
CA LYS A 256 -34.59 -9.78 42.11
C LYS A 256 -34.04 -8.57 42.87
N TRP A 257 -32.87 -8.69 43.53
CA TRP A 257 -32.23 -7.58 44.23
C TRP A 257 -31.83 -6.41 43.32
N ALA A 258 -31.72 -6.64 42.00
CA ALA A 258 -31.43 -5.63 40.99
C ALA A 258 -32.64 -5.21 40.14
N GLU A 259 -33.77 -5.90 40.23
CA GLU A 259 -34.91 -5.73 39.34
C GLU A 259 -35.51 -4.33 39.36
N THR A 260 -35.65 -3.74 40.55
CA THR A 260 -36.23 -2.39 40.75
C THR A 260 -35.19 -1.26 40.64
N ARG A 261 -33.93 -1.58 40.31
CA ARG A 261 -32.83 -0.62 40.27
C ARG A 261 -32.61 -0.05 38.86
N GLN A 262 -32.21 1.23 38.83
CA GLN A 262 -31.93 2.02 37.63
C GLN A 262 -30.42 2.19 37.41
N THR A 263 -29.99 2.09 36.16
CA THR A 263 -28.60 2.26 35.74
C THR A 263 -28.49 3.36 34.68
N THR A 264 -27.30 3.94 34.53
CA THR A 264 -27.07 5.00 33.52
C THR A 264 -27.02 4.42 32.12
N HIS A 265 -26.23 3.35 31.92
CA HIS A 265 -26.30 2.53 30.71
C HIS A 265 -27.23 1.34 30.95
N GLU A 266 -27.86 0.83 29.91
CA GLU A 266 -28.81 -0.28 30.04
C GLU A 266 -28.10 -1.61 30.34
N GLU A 267 -26.86 -1.78 29.86
CA GLU A 267 -25.99 -2.94 30.11
C GLU A 267 -25.42 -2.98 31.53
N ASP A 268 -25.26 -1.83 32.18
CA ASP A 268 -24.83 -1.74 33.59
C ASP A 268 -25.75 -2.52 34.52
N TRP A 269 -27.00 -2.78 34.10
CA TRP A 269 -27.90 -3.62 34.87
C TRP A 269 -27.36 -5.06 35.01
N ALA A 270 -26.66 -5.57 34.00
CA ALA A 270 -25.93 -6.84 34.10
C ALA A 270 -24.59 -6.66 34.81
N TYR A 271 -23.85 -5.57 34.53
CA TYR A 271 -22.51 -5.38 35.10
C TYR A 271 -22.52 -5.11 36.62
N CYS A 272 -23.58 -4.52 37.15
CA CYS A 272 -23.74 -4.34 38.59
C CYS A 272 -23.98 -5.68 39.33
N LEU A 273 -24.19 -6.79 38.63
CA LEU A 273 -24.38 -8.12 39.22
C LEU A 273 -23.12 -9.01 39.17
N LEU A 274 -22.05 -8.61 38.48
CA LEU A 274 -20.83 -9.42 38.32
C LEU A 274 -20.26 -9.90 39.66
N GLY A 275 -20.07 -8.97 40.58
CA GLY A 275 -19.60 -9.27 41.93
C GLY A 275 -20.53 -10.14 42.77
N ILE A 276 -21.85 -9.99 42.58
CA ILE A 276 -22.89 -10.73 43.30
C ILE A 276 -22.88 -12.22 42.89
N PHE A 277 -22.51 -12.50 41.65
CA PHE A 277 -22.38 -13.85 41.11
C PHE A 277 -20.94 -14.37 41.09
N GLY A 278 -19.94 -13.54 41.41
CA GLY A 278 -18.53 -13.92 41.35
C GLY A 278 -18.03 -14.21 39.93
N VAL A 279 -18.65 -13.60 38.92
CA VAL A 279 -18.36 -13.84 37.50
C VAL A 279 -17.66 -12.64 36.87
N PHE A 280 -16.93 -12.90 35.79
CA PHE A 280 -16.18 -11.91 35.04
C PHE A 280 -16.65 -11.92 33.59
N MET A 281 -16.89 -10.76 33.01
CA MET A 281 -17.24 -10.67 31.60
C MET A 281 -16.71 -9.37 30.96
N PRO A 282 -16.32 -9.39 29.67
CA PRO A 282 -15.99 -8.18 28.93
C PRO A 282 -17.15 -7.18 28.90
N LEU A 283 -16.87 -5.90 29.11
CA LEU A 283 -17.87 -4.84 28.98
C LEU A 283 -18.07 -4.49 27.50
N ILE A 284 -19.28 -4.69 26.99
CA ILE A 284 -19.69 -4.29 25.65
C ILE A 284 -20.85 -3.31 25.82
N TYR A 285 -20.56 -2.01 25.71
CA TYR A 285 -21.60 -0.99 25.67
C TYR A 285 -22.14 -0.87 24.24
N GLY A 286 -23.46 -0.85 24.08
CA GLY A 286 -24.15 -0.87 22.78
C GLY A 286 -24.69 -2.25 22.37
N GLU A 287 -24.46 -3.32 23.15
CA GLU A 287 -25.09 -4.64 22.89
C GLU A 287 -26.54 -4.71 23.37
N GLY A 288 -26.97 -3.77 24.21
CA GLY A 288 -28.33 -3.71 24.79
C GLY A 288 -28.50 -4.65 25.98
N LYS A 289 -29.39 -4.26 26.93
CA LYS A 289 -29.58 -4.94 28.22
C LYS A 289 -29.84 -6.45 28.08
N SER A 290 -30.67 -6.85 27.14
CA SER A 290 -31.07 -8.25 26.95
C SER A 290 -29.90 -9.17 26.59
N ASN A 291 -28.95 -8.67 25.79
CA ASN A 291 -27.77 -9.44 25.37
C ASN A 291 -26.74 -9.51 26.50
N ALA A 292 -26.50 -8.39 27.19
CA ALA A 292 -25.64 -8.35 28.37
C ALA A 292 -26.13 -9.32 29.47
N VAL A 293 -27.46 -9.36 29.73
CA VAL A 293 -28.06 -10.31 30.69
C VAL A 293 -27.95 -11.75 30.20
N ARG A 294 -28.11 -12.02 28.89
CA ARG A 294 -27.93 -13.38 28.34
C ARG A 294 -26.51 -13.89 28.54
N ARG A 295 -25.51 -13.02 28.35
CA ARG A 295 -24.11 -13.34 28.60
C ARG A 295 -23.85 -13.57 30.08
N LEU A 296 -24.34 -12.69 30.95
CA LEU A 296 -24.25 -12.87 32.40
C LEU A 296 -24.82 -14.23 32.83
N LYS A 297 -25.99 -14.62 32.32
CA LYS A 297 -26.59 -15.94 32.62
C LYS A 297 -25.73 -17.11 32.14
N ARG A 298 -25.01 -16.96 31.03
CA ARG A 298 -24.06 -17.98 30.55
C ARG A 298 -22.86 -18.10 31.48
N GLU A 299 -22.25 -16.98 31.87
CA GLU A 299 -21.14 -16.98 32.82
C GLU A 299 -21.55 -17.58 34.17
N ILE A 300 -22.78 -17.31 34.64
CA ILE A 300 -23.33 -17.92 35.85
C ILE A 300 -23.49 -19.44 35.67
N ALA A 301 -24.04 -19.90 34.53
CA ALA A 301 -24.21 -21.32 34.26
C ALA A 301 -22.86 -22.05 34.19
N ASP A 302 -21.86 -21.43 33.55
CA ASP A 302 -20.50 -21.95 33.47
C ASP A 302 -19.84 -22.01 34.85
N ALA A 303 -20.03 -20.97 35.69
CA ALA A 303 -19.55 -20.94 37.07
C ALA A 303 -20.19 -22.03 37.94
N ILE A 304 -21.52 -22.22 37.84
CA ILE A 304 -22.23 -23.29 38.57
C ILE A 304 -21.78 -24.68 38.11
N SER A 305 -21.52 -24.87 36.80
CA SER A 305 -21.00 -26.15 36.28
C SER A 305 -19.60 -26.51 36.83
N ARG A 306 -18.82 -25.50 37.25
CA ARG A 306 -17.50 -25.69 37.86
C ARG A 306 -17.58 -26.07 39.33
N ASP A 307 -18.59 -25.59 40.06
CA ASP A 307 -18.79 -25.88 41.49
C ASP A 307 -19.56 -27.21 41.75
N ASP A 308 -20.39 -27.68 40.80
CA ASP A 308 -21.18 -28.92 40.92
C ASP A 308 -20.46 -30.20 40.42
N ALA A 309 -19.13 -30.18 40.28
CA ALA A 309 -18.36 -31.38 39.93
C ALA A 309 -17.96 -32.17 41.20
N PRO A 310 -18.63 -33.29 41.56
CA PRO A 310 -18.11 -34.16 42.58
C PRO A 310 -16.85 -34.85 42.03
N ASN A 311 -15.72 -34.56 42.67
CA ASN A 311 -14.51 -35.38 42.78
C ASN A 311 -14.58 -36.71 41.99
N ARG A 312 -14.34 -36.67 40.67
CA ARG A 312 -14.25 -37.86 39.80
C ARG A 312 -12.80 -38.07 39.40
N GLN A 313 -12.08 -38.80 40.25
CA GLN A 313 -10.96 -39.62 39.79
C GLN A 313 -11.51 -40.75 38.92
N GLY A 314 -11.22 -40.70 37.62
CA GLY A 314 -11.31 -41.87 36.74
C GLY A 314 -12.10 -41.67 35.43
N ALA A 315 -11.49 -41.03 34.44
CA ALA A 315 -11.48 -41.38 32.99
C ALA A 315 -10.92 -40.19 32.19
N LYS A 316 -9.66 -40.26 31.74
CA LYS A 316 -9.02 -39.25 30.89
C LYS A 316 -9.57 -39.35 29.45
N ASP A 317 -10.61 -38.59 29.11
CA ASP A 317 -10.71 -38.05 27.76
C ASP A 317 -9.69 -36.90 27.64
N ARG A 318 -8.81 -36.97 26.65
CA ARG A 318 -7.68 -36.03 26.49
C ARG A 318 -8.18 -34.66 26.02
N THR A 319 -7.51 -33.60 26.47
CA THR A 319 -7.91 -32.20 26.34
C THR A 319 -8.07 -31.74 24.88
N TRP A 320 -9.24 -31.19 24.54
CA TRP A 320 -9.57 -30.59 23.25
C TRP A 320 -9.88 -29.10 23.42
N MET A 321 -8.95 -28.26 22.98
CA MET A 321 -9.06 -26.79 23.06
C MET A 321 -8.91 -26.19 21.68
N VAL A 322 -9.94 -26.32 20.85
CA VAL A 322 -9.99 -25.69 19.52
C VAL A 322 -11.20 -24.76 19.49
N PRO A 323 -11.02 -23.45 19.24
CA PRO A 323 -12.10 -22.47 19.37
C PRO A 323 -13.06 -22.43 18.17
N PHE A 324 -12.76 -23.16 17.10
CA PHE A 324 -13.49 -23.12 15.83
C PHE A 324 -14.07 -24.48 15.45
N GLU A 325 -15.26 -24.48 14.84
CA GLU A 325 -15.86 -25.66 14.23
C GLU A 325 -15.16 -26.02 12.91
N GLN A 326 -15.30 -27.27 12.46
CA GLN A 326 -14.73 -27.67 11.17
C GLN A 326 -15.46 -26.95 10.04
N ASN A 327 -14.70 -26.32 9.13
CA ASN A 327 -15.27 -25.62 7.99
C ASN A 327 -15.74 -26.62 6.91
N PRO A 328 -17.05 -26.78 6.67
CA PRO A 328 -17.57 -27.72 5.67
C PRO A 328 -17.27 -27.27 4.23
N SER A 329 -17.02 -25.97 4.05
CA SER A 329 -16.75 -25.35 2.76
C SER A 329 -15.26 -25.27 2.43
N PHE A 330 -14.38 -25.87 3.22
CA PHE A 330 -12.95 -25.96 2.90
C PHE A 330 -12.73 -26.63 1.52
N THR A 331 -11.82 -26.09 0.71
CA THR A 331 -11.56 -26.55 -0.67
C THR A 331 -10.07 -26.52 -1.00
N GLY A 332 -9.60 -27.60 -1.63
CA GLY A 332 -8.23 -27.71 -2.13
C GLY A 332 -7.18 -27.93 -1.03
N ARG A 333 -5.91 -27.63 -1.36
CA ARG A 333 -4.74 -27.69 -0.45
C ARG A 333 -4.34 -29.08 0.06
N GLU A 334 -4.74 -30.15 -0.64
CA GLU A 334 -4.40 -31.53 -0.24
C GLU A 334 -2.90 -31.80 -0.22
N PHE A 335 -2.14 -31.21 -1.16
CA PHE A 335 -0.69 -31.36 -1.20
C PHE A 335 -0.03 -30.73 0.04
N GLU A 336 -0.45 -29.51 0.41
CA GLU A 336 0.04 -28.81 1.58
C GLU A 336 -0.35 -29.52 2.88
N LEU A 337 -1.59 -30.05 2.99
CA LEU A 337 -2.05 -30.84 4.14
C LEU A 337 -1.20 -32.10 4.32
N GLU A 338 -0.96 -32.85 3.25
CA GLU A 338 -0.15 -34.07 3.29
C GLU A 338 1.31 -33.77 3.66
N SER A 339 1.87 -32.70 3.10
CA SER A 339 3.21 -32.20 3.45
C SER A 339 3.32 -31.83 4.94
N LEU A 340 2.35 -31.06 5.46
CA LEU A 340 2.29 -30.71 6.89
C LEU A 340 2.19 -31.95 7.77
N ARG A 341 1.33 -32.90 7.40
CA ARG A 341 1.13 -34.15 8.12
C ARG A 341 2.42 -34.97 8.23
N GLN A 342 3.19 -35.09 7.16
CA GLN A 342 4.47 -35.81 7.14
C GLN A 342 5.54 -35.14 8.03
N MET A 343 5.43 -33.84 8.29
CA MET A 343 6.35 -33.11 9.16
C MET A 343 6.00 -33.19 10.65
N LEU A 344 4.80 -33.64 11.01
CA LEU A 344 4.35 -33.76 12.40
C LEU A 344 4.66 -35.15 12.96
N PHE A 345 4.72 -35.25 14.30
CA PHE A 345 4.89 -36.51 15.04
C PHE A 345 6.09 -37.38 14.59
N THR A 346 7.21 -36.74 14.28
CA THR A 346 8.44 -37.40 13.79
C THR A 346 9.06 -38.43 14.75
N GLY A 347 8.64 -38.47 16.02
CA GLY A 347 8.96 -39.52 16.99
C GLY A 347 10.31 -39.40 17.72
N TYR A 348 11.21 -38.51 17.28
CA TYR A 348 12.54 -38.32 17.90
C TYR A 348 12.75 -36.96 18.58
N ARG A 349 11.96 -35.93 18.22
CA ARG A 349 12.02 -34.58 18.82
C ARG A 349 10.68 -33.88 18.63
N THR A 350 10.46 -32.77 19.33
CA THR A 350 9.31 -31.90 19.05
C THR A 350 9.36 -31.44 17.61
N ALA A 351 8.38 -31.85 16.82
CA ALA A 351 8.23 -31.32 15.47
C ALA A 351 7.74 -29.87 15.58
N LYS A 352 8.43 -28.94 14.90
CA LYS A 352 7.97 -27.56 14.74
C LYS A 352 7.74 -27.31 13.26
N VAL A 353 6.59 -26.76 12.92
CA VAL A 353 6.19 -26.47 11.56
C VAL A 353 5.57 -25.08 11.52
N ALA A 354 5.92 -24.27 10.53
CA ALA A 354 5.32 -22.95 10.34
C ALA A 354 4.61 -22.88 8.99
N ILE A 355 3.39 -22.35 8.99
CA ILE A 355 2.57 -22.07 7.83
C ILE A 355 2.67 -20.57 7.58
N THR A 356 3.16 -20.17 6.40
CA THR A 356 3.37 -18.77 6.02
C THR A 356 2.67 -18.40 4.73
N GLY A 357 2.41 -17.11 4.50
CA GLY A 357 1.70 -16.60 3.33
C GLY A 357 0.92 -15.31 3.61
N LEU A 358 0.35 -14.70 2.56
CA LEU A 358 -0.38 -13.43 2.63
C LEU A 358 -1.57 -13.49 3.60
N GLY A 359 -1.94 -12.34 4.19
CA GLY A 359 -3.19 -12.22 4.96
C GLY A 359 -4.40 -12.62 4.12
N GLY A 360 -5.30 -13.44 4.67
CA GLY A 360 -6.49 -13.92 3.95
C GLY A 360 -6.29 -15.11 3.00
N VAL A 361 -5.07 -15.66 2.90
CA VAL A 361 -4.78 -16.83 2.03
C VAL A 361 -5.28 -18.18 2.58
N GLY A 362 -5.83 -18.19 3.80
CA GLY A 362 -6.40 -19.40 4.42
C GLY A 362 -5.46 -20.19 5.33
N LYS A 363 -4.36 -19.61 5.84
CA LYS A 363 -3.42 -20.28 6.77
C LYS A 363 -4.11 -20.91 7.99
N THR A 364 -4.95 -20.13 8.67
CA THR A 364 -5.72 -20.57 9.85
C THR A 364 -6.68 -21.70 9.49
N GLN A 365 -7.33 -21.62 8.33
CA GLN A 365 -8.24 -22.66 7.84
C GLN A 365 -7.50 -23.96 7.49
N LEU A 366 -6.30 -23.88 6.90
CA LEU A 366 -5.45 -25.05 6.64
C LEU A 366 -5.02 -25.72 7.95
N ALA A 367 -4.59 -24.92 8.94
CA ALA A 367 -4.23 -25.43 10.27
C ALA A 367 -5.41 -26.09 10.98
N LEU A 368 -6.61 -25.51 10.86
CA LEU A 368 -7.83 -26.03 11.45
C LEU A 368 -8.24 -27.37 10.81
N GLU A 369 -8.27 -27.45 9.48
CA GLU A 369 -8.58 -28.69 8.77
C GLU A 369 -7.59 -29.81 9.12
N LEU A 370 -6.29 -29.49 9.20
CA LEU A 370 -5.27 -30.43 9.63
C LEU A 370 -5.52 -30.96 11.05
N VAL A 371 -5.89 -30.08 11.98
CA VAL A 371 -6.20 -30.44 13.37
C VAL A 371 -7.39 -31.40 13.45
N TYR A 372 -8.45 -31.17 12.68
CA TYR A 372 -9.61 -32.07 12.63
C TYR A 372 -9.25 -33.44 12.03
N ARG A 373 -8.42 -33.49 10.99
CA ARG A 373 -7.91 -34.76 10.43
C ARG A 373 -7.05 -35.53 11.44
N ILE A 374 -6.17 -34.83 12.16
CA ILE A 374 -5.34 -35.43 13.23
C ILE A 374 -6.21 -35.97 14.36
N ARG A 375 -7.30 -35.28 14.74
CA ARG A 375 -8.26 -35.79 15.75
C ARG A 375 -8.89 -37.12 15.34
N ALA A 376 -9.25 -37.26 14.06
CA ALA A 376 -9.85 -38.49 13.54
C ALA A 376 -8.86 -39.68 13.56
N GLU A 377 -7.59 -39.42 13.30
CA GLU A 377 -6.53 -40.43 13.18
C GLU A 377 -5.88 -40.77 14.52
N HIS A 378 -5.63 -39.76 15.34
CA HIS A 378 -4.99 -39.86 16.65
C HIS A 378 -6.00 -39.54 17.75
N LYS A 379 -6.90 -40.49 18.01
CA LYS A 379 -7.95 -40.36 19.06
C LYS A 379 -7.41 -40.05 20.46
N ASN A 380 -6.13 -40.34 20.68
CA ASN A 380 -5.41 -40.09 21.92
C ASN A 380 -4.52 -38.83 21.84
N CYS A 381 -4.71 -37.89 20.93
CA CYS A 381 -3.90 -36.66 20.90
C CYS A 381 -4.61 -35.52 21.63
N SER A 382 -3.95 -34.89 22.62
CA SER A 382 -4.43 -33.61 23.17
C SER A 382 -4.16 -32.51 22.16
N VAL A 383 -5.14 -31.64 21.88
CA VAL A 383 -4.96 -30.52 20.94
C VAL A 383 -5.23 -29.21 21.66
N ILE A 384 -4.25 -28.31 21.60
CA ILE A 384 -4.30 -27.02 22.29
C ILE A 384 -4.09 -25.91 21.25
N TRP A 385 -5.08 -25.03 21.12
CA TRP A 385 -5.03 -23.88 20.24
C TRP A 385 -4.81 -22.60 21.04
N ILE A 386 -3.74 -21.87 20.71
CA ILE A 386 -3.34 -20.62 21.37
C ILE A 386 -3.40 -19.48 20.34
N PRO A 387 -4.34 -18.53 20.46
CA PRO A 387 -4.27 -17.28 19.72
C PRO A 387 -3.01 -16.49 20.12
N ALA A 388 -2.17 -16.18 19.14
CA ALA A 388 -0.95 -15.39 19.28
C ALA A 388 -1.12 -13.96 18.72
N THR A 389 -2.36 -13.45 18.70
CA THR A 389 -2.73 -12.13 18.15
C THR A 389 -2.21 -10.95 18.99
N SER A 390 -2.09 -11.13 20.31
CA SER A 390 -1.51 -10.16 21.24
C SER A 390 -0.91 -10.88 22.47
N LYS A 391 -0.09 -10.16 23.26
CA LYS A 391 0.50 -10.72 24.49
C LYS A 391 -0.57 -11.09 25.52
N GLU A 392 -1.66 -10.33 25.56
CA GLU A 392 -2.80 -10.51 26.47
C GLU A 392 -3.61 -11.74 26.07
N SER A 393 -3.96 -11.88 24.78
CA SER A 393 -4.68 -13.04 24.25
C SER A 393 -3.88 -14.33 24.48
N LEU A 394 -2.57 -14.28 24.23
CA LEU A 394 -1.68 -15.39 24.49
C LEU A 394 -1.61 -15.73 25.99
N GLY A 395 -1.49 -14.73 26.87
CA GLY A 395 -1.48 -14.94 28.32
C GLY A 395 -2.75 -15.62 28.84
N GLN A 396 -3.91 -15.16 28.39
CA GLN A 396 -5.22 -15.75 28.72
C GLN A 396 -5.36 -17.18 28.18
N ALA A 397 -4.89 -17.43 26.97
CA ALA A 397 -4.91 -18.77 26.39
C ALA A 397 -4.01 -19.75 27.16
N TYR A 398 -2.84 -19.32 27.63
CA TYR A 398 -1.97 -20.14 28.48
C TYR A 398 -2.59 -20.43 29.86
N LEU A 399 -3.28 -19.45 30.46
CA LEU A 399 -4.04 -19.64 31.71
C LEU A 399 -5.16 -20.67 31.54
N ASN A 400 -5.96 -20.53 30.48
CA ASN A 400 -7.02 -21.48 30.15
C ASN A 400 -6.45 -22.89 29.90
N ALA A 401 -5.32 -22.99 29.18
CA ALA A 401 -4.65 -24.26 28.94
C ALA A 401 -4.15 -24.92 30.23
N ALA A 402 -3.57 -24.15 31.16
CA ALA A 402 -3.13 -24.67 32.45
C ALA A 402 -4.30 -25.23 33.28
N GLY A 403 -5.44 -24.52 33.30
CA GLY A 403 -6.67 -24.96 33.97
C GLY A 403 -7.22 -26.26 33.37
N GLN A 404 -7.37 -26.34 32.04
CA GLN A 404 -7.92 -27.53 31.37
C GLN A 404 -6.98 -28.74 31.38
N LEU A 405 -5.66 -28.53 31.50
CA LEU A 405 -4.68 -29.59 31.69
C LEU A 405 -4.56 -30.05 33.16
N GLY A 406 -5.25 -29.37 34.08
CA GLY A 406 -5.23 -29.68 35.52
C GLY A 406 -3.85 -29.46 36.16
N ILE A 407 -3.11 -28.44 35.71
CA ILE A 407 -1.77 -28.14 36.23
C ILE A 407 -1.90 -27.42 37.57
N SER A 408 -1.39 -27.99 38.66
CA SER A 408 -1.43 -27.35 39.99
C SER A 408 -0.51 -26.12 40.08
N GLY A 409 -0.96 -25.05 40.75
CA GLY A 409 -0.15 -23.86 41.05
C GLY A 409 -0.21 -22.74 40.00
N TYR A 410 -1.05 -22.88 38.97
CA TYR A 410 -1.29 -21.82 37.98
C TYR A 410 -2.15 -20.65 38.50
N GLU A 411 -2.83 -20.84 39.64
CA GLU A 411 -3.65 -19.83 40.34
C GLU A 411 -2.82 -18.89 41.23
N ASP A 412 -1.52 -19.15 41.40
CA ASP A 412 -0.61 -18.25 42.10
C ASP A 412 -0.23 -17.09 41.16
N ASP A 413 -0.53 -15.86 41.59
CA ASP A 413 -0.23 -14.61 40.88
C ASP A 413 1.26 -14.45 40.53
N LYS A 414 2.17 -15.17 41.21
CA LYS A 414 3.61 -15.18 40.93
C LYS A 414 4.08 -16.31 40.00
N ALA A 415 3.21 -17.22 39.61
CA ALA A 415 3.57 -18.36 38.79
C ALA A 415 3.79 -17.98 37.32
N ASP A 416 4.91 -18.41 36.73
CA ASP A 416 5.11 -18.32 35.28
C ASP A 416 4.36 -19.46 34.59
N VAL A 417 3.06 -19.22 34.33
CA VAL A 417 2.13 -20.19 33.73
C VAL A 417 2.66 -20.76 32.41
N LYS A 418 3.41 -19.97 31.63
CA LYS A 418 4.03 -20.44 30.38
C LYS A 418 5.05 -21.54 30.63
N ARG A 419 5.86 -21.42 31.69
CA ARG A 419 6.81 -22.46 32.12
C ARG A 419 6.09 -23.67 32.69
N LEU A 420 5.01 -23.48 33.45
CA LEU A 420 4.22 -24.61 33.96
C LEU A 420 3.63 -25.47 32.84
N VAL A 421 3.02 -24.83 31.83
CA VAL A 421 2.50 -25.53 30.64
C VAL A 421 3.64 -26.20 29.86
N ARG A 422 4.78 -25.52 29.70
CA ARG A 422 5.98 -26.10 29.06
C ARG A 422 6.42 -27.38 29.77
N ASP A 423 6.57 -27.32 31.09
CA ASP A 423 7.11 -28.42 31.89
C ASP A 423 6.14 -29.60 31.90
N HIS A 424 4.83 -29.35 31.97
CA HIS A 424 3.80 -30.38 31.85
C HIS A 424 3.84 -31.07 30.48
N LEU A 425 3.81 -30.31 29.38
CA LEU A 425 3.82 -30.88 28.02
C LEU A 425 5.17 -31.51 27.64
N SER A 426 6.26 -31.13 28.30
CA SER A 426 7.57 -31.77 28.12
C SER A 426 7.70 -33.10 28.86
N SER A 427 6.81 -33.39 29.81
CA SER A 427 6.76 -34.67 30.51
C SER A 427 6.18 -35.79 29.63
N GLU A 428 6.74 -37.00 29.74
CA GLU A 428 6.18 -38.18 29.06
C GLU A 428 4.74 -38.50 29.51
N SER A 429 4.37 -38.07 30.73
CA SER A 429 3.02 -38.26 31.28
C SER A 429 1.92 -37.47 30.53
N ALA A 430 2.30 -36.46 29.74
CA ALA A 430 1.37 -35.69 28.90
C ALA A 430 0.88 -36.48 27.67
N GLY A 431 1.57 -37.55 27.27
CA GLY A 431 1.23 -38.33 26.08
C GLY A 431 1.43 -37.55 24.78
N GLN A 432 0.70 -37.95 23.74
CA GLN A 432 0.76 -37.30 22.43
C GLN A 432 -0.05 -36.00 22.45
N TRP A 433 0.55 -34.90 21.99
CA TRP A 433 -0.10 -33.59 21.95
C TRP A 433 0.28 -32.76 20.72
N LEU A 434 -0.61 -31.86 20.34
CA LEU A 434 -0.44 -30.89 19.27
C LEU A 434 -0.75 -29.49 19.81
N LEU A 435 0.20 -28.58 19.67
CA LEU A 435 0.08 -27.19 20.07
C LEU A 435 0.04 -26.29 18.82
N VAL A 436 -1.02 -25.50 18.66
CA VAL A 436 -1.18 -24.59 17.53
C VAL A 436 -1.09 -23.16 18.03
N PHE A 437 -0.15 -22.39 17.51
CA PHE A 437 -0.08 -20.94 17.70
C PHE A 437 -0.58 -20.23 16.45
N ASP A 438 -1.75 -19.62 16.54
CA ASP A 438 -2.40 -18.95 15.41
C ASP A 438 -2.11 -17.43 15.41
N ASN A 439 -1.73 -16.87 14.25
CA ASN A 439 -1.34 -15.46 14.06
C ASN A 439 -0.07 -15.04 14.84
N ALA A 440 0.96 -15.89 14.81
CA ALA A 440 2.28 -15.64 15.38
C ALA A 440 3.09 -14.61 14.56
N ASP A 441 2.56 -13.41 14.36
CA ASP A 441 3.11 -12.40 13.45
C ASP A 441 4.26 -11.58 14.10
N ASP A 442 4.19 -11.31 15.41
CA ASP A 442 5.17 -10.47 16.12
C ASP A 442 6.43 -11.24 16.60
N VAL A 443 7.54 -11.14 15.85
CA VAL A 443 8.86 -11.70 16.25
C VAL A 443 9.31 -11.23 17.63
N GLY A 444 9.00 -9.99 18.01
CA GLY A 444 9.44 -9.40 19.29
C GLY A 444 8.83 -10.11 20.50
N MET A 445 7.67 -10.75 20.33
CA MET A 445 7.07 -11.63 21.34
C MET A 445 7.86 -12.93 21.50
N TRP A 446 8.39 -13.47 20.40
CA TRP A 446 9.10 -14.75 20.37
C TRP A 446 10.58 -14.62 20.77
N VAL A 447 11.25 -13.54 20.35
CA VAL A 447 12.69 -13.32 20.52
C VAL A 447 12.95 -11.98 21.20
N SER A 448 13.36 -12.01 22.48
CA SER A 448 13.73 -10.82 23.26
C SER A 448 15.20 -10.45 23.04
N LYS A 449 15.49 -9.17 22.74
CA LYS A 449 16.87 -8.65 22.58
C LYS A 449 17.52 -8.24 23.91
N SER A 450 16.74 -8.08 24.97
CA SER A 450 17.17 -7.41 26.20
C SER A 450 17.60 -8.34 27.33
N THR A 451 17.15 -9.61 27.34
CA THR A 451 17.64 -10.65 28.26
C THR A 451 17.42 -12.05 27.65
N PRO A 452 18.39 -12.98 27.75
CA PRO A 452 18.27 -14.35 27.20
C PRO A 452 17.18 -15.24 27.82
N GLU A 453 16.42 -14.75 28.81
CA GLU A 453 15.47 -15.57 29.59
C GLU A 453 14.00 -15.09 29.50
N SER A 454 13.67 -14.17 28.58
CA SER A 454 12.34 -13.54 28.48
C SER A 454 11.55 -13.81 27.19
N GLY A 455 12.13 -14.51 26.20
CA GLY A 455 11.45 -14.84 24.94
C GLY A 455 10.50 -16.04 25.05
N LEU A 456 9.36 -16.01 24.35
CA LEU A 456 8.41 -17.14 24.34
C LEU A 456 8.99 -18.41 23.72
N ILE A 457 10.00 -18.28 22.87
CA ILE A 457 10.65 -19.42 22.22
C ILE A 457 11.33 -20.37 23.21
N ASP A 458 11.81 -19.83 24.34
CA ASP A 458 12.44 -20.59 25.43
C ASP A 458 11.40 -21.25 26.35
N CYS A 459 10.14 -20.82 26.23
CA CYS A 459 8.99 -21.39 26.91
C CYS A 459 8.28 -22.48 26.08
N LEU A 460 8.81 -22.86 24.90
CA LEU A 460 8.21 -23.90 24.07
C LEU A 460 8.52 -25.32 24.61
N PRO A 461 7.52 -26.21 24.69
CA PRO A 461 7.70 -27.56 25.21
C PRO A 461 8.60 -28.45 24.32
N ARG A 462 9.33 -29.36 24.98
CA ARG A 462 10.24 -30.32 24.34
C ARG A 462 9.79 -31.74 24.66
N SER A 463 9.30 -32.46 23.66
CA SER A 463 8.80 -33.84 23.77
C SER A 463 8.93 -34.58 22.44
N SER A 464 9.27 -35.87 22.48
CA SER A 464 9.24 -36.76 21.31
C SER A 464 7.82 -37.09 20.82
N TYR A 465 6.82 -36.89 21.68
CA TYR A 465 5.40 -37.15 21.41
C TYR A 465 4.62 -35.87 21.04
N GLY A 466 5.30 -34.72 21.02
CA GLY A 466 4.69 -33.41 20.81
C GLY A 466 4.98 -32.80 19.44
N SER A 467 4.02 -32.07 18.90
CA SER A 467 4.22 -31.25 17.71
C SER A 467 3.67 -29.83 17.90
N ILE A 468 4.29 -28.85 17.24
CA ILE A 468 3.92 -27.44 17.30
C ILE A 468 3.71 -26.91 15.89
N ILE A 469 2.56 -26.28 15.65
CA ILE A 469 2.22 -25.57 14.42
C ILE A 469 2.19 -24.07 14.72
N PHE A 470 2.79 -23.27 13.85
CA PHE A 470 2.68 -21.81 13.87
C PHE A 470 2.00 -21.36 12.59
N THR A 471 1.01 -20.47 12.65
CA THR A 471 0.58 -19.71 11.48
C THR A 471 1.12 -18.29 11.60
N THR A 472 1.72 -17.76 10.53
CA THR A 472 2.31 -16.41 10.55
C THR A 472 2.32 -15.79 9.16
N ARG A 473 2.23 -14.47 9.08
CA ARG A 473 2.36 -13.71 7.83
C ARG A 473 3.80 -13.36 7.52
N ASP A 474 4.68 -13.32 8.53
CA ASP A 474 6.09 -12.96 8.36
C ASP A 474 6.96 -14.22 8.17
N LYS A 475 7.48 -14.40 6.96
CA LYS A 475 8.41 -15.49 6.62
C LYS A 475 9.66 -15.50 7.50
N LYS A 476 10.17 -14.33 7.94
CA LYS A 476 11.33 -14.27 8.86
C LYS A 476 10.98 -14.89 10.22
N THR A 477 9.76 -14.65 10.72
CA THR A 477 9.22 -15.30 11.92
C THR A 477 9.09 -16.80 11.74
N ALA A 478 8.51 -17.23 10.61
CA ALA A 478 8.34 -18.65 10.29
C ALA A 478 9.67 -19.42 10.33
N VAL A 479 10.70 -18.88 9.67
CA VAL A 479 12.05 -19.48 9.64
C VAL A 479 12.69 -19.48 11.03
N THR A 480 12.45 -18.44 11.83
CA THR A 480 12.99 -18.36 13.19
C THR A 480 12.34 -19.39 14.13
N LEU A 481 11.04 -19.65 13.98
CA LEU A 481 10.28 -20.58 14.83
C LEU A 481 10.42 -22.06 14.42
N ALA A 482 10.41 -22.34 13.11
CA ALA A 482 10.38 -23.70 12.57
C ALA A 482 11.63 -24.11 11.75
N GLY A 483 12.59 -23.21 11.55
CA GLY A 483 13.80 -23.47 10.79
C GLY A 483 13.49 -23.78 9.33
N ARG A 484 13.80 -25.00 8.88
CA ARG A 484 13.54 -25.46 7.50
C ARG A 484 12.12 -25.97 7.28
N ASN A 485 11.35 -26.20 8.34
CA ASN A 485 10.01 -26.79 8.25
C ASN A 485 8.95 -25.70 8.05
N VAL A 486 9.06 -24.97 6.94
CA VAL A 486 8.16 -23.87 6.59
C VAL A 486 7.38 -24.24 5.34
N VAL A 487 6.05 -24.21 5.43
CA VAL A 487 5.13 -24.37 4.29
C VAL A 487 4.59 -22.99 3.92
N GLU A 488 4.95 -22.53 2.73
CA GLU A 488 4.46 -21.28 2.16
C GLU A 488 3.20 -21.55 1.34
N ILE A 489 2.11 -20.86 1.66
CA ILE A 489 0.83 -20.94 0.97
C ILE A 489 0.70 -19.72 0.05
N SER A 490 0.58 -19.99 -1.25
CA SER A 490 0.26 -19.00 -2.29
C SER A 490 -1.26 -18.79 -2.44
N GLU A 491 -1.69 -17.89 -3.30
CA GLU A 491 -3.10 -17.76 -3.70
C GLU A 491 -3.66 -19.07 -4.31
N MET A 492 -5.00 -19.19 -4.42
CA MET A 492 -5.61 -20.38 -5.03
C MET A 492 -5.37 -20.40 -6.54
N ASP A 493 -5.42 -21.59 -7.14
CA ASP A 493 -5.53 -21.72 -8.58
C ASP A 493 -6.96 -21.41 -9.05
N GLU A 494 -7.14 -21.32 -10.38
CA GLU A 494 -8.44 -21.00 -10.95
C GLU A 494 -9.51 -22.05 -10.60
N ALA A 495 -9.13 -23.33 -10.58
CA ALA A 495 -10.03 -24.42 -10.23
C ALA A 495 -10.49 -24.34 -8.77
N GLY A 496 -9.57 -24.15 -7.83
CA GLY A 496 -9.87 -24.00 -6.42
C GLY A 496 -10.67 -22.73 -6.12
N GLY A 497 -10.35 -21.60 -6.76
CA GLY A 497 -11.11 -20.35 -6.62
C GLY A 497 -12.56 -20.48 -7.09
N LYS A 498 -12.79 -21.18 -8.21
CA LYS A 498 -14.14 -21.48 -8.72
C LYS A 498 -14.93 -22.37 -7.76
N GLN A 499 -14.31 -23.44 -7.26
CA GLN A 499 -14.96 -24.34 -6.29
C GLN A 499 -15.32 -23.60 -4.99
N LEU A 500 -14.45 -22.73 -4.51
CA LEU A 500 -14.73 -21.94 -3.31
C LEU A 500 -15.91 -20.98 -3.56
N LEU A 501 -15.91 -20.26 -4.68
CA LEU A 501 -17.02 -19.37 -5.06
C LEU A 501 -18.35 -20.14 -5.17
N GLU A 502 -18.32 -21.33 -5.78
CA GLU A 502 -19.49 -22.21 -5.92
C GLU A 502 -20.08 -22.67 -4.59
N LYS A 503 -19.23 -22.96 -3.60
CA LYS A 503 -19.71 -23.37 -2.27
C LYS A 503 -20.36 -22.25 -1.47
N TYR A 504 -19.99 -20.99 -1.74
CA TYR A 504 -20.48 -19.83 -0.98
C TYR A 504 -21.62 -19.07 -1.67
N LEU A 505 -21.81 -19.21 -2.99
CA LEU A 505 -22.96 -18.62 -3.69
C LEU A 505 -24.25 -19.40 -3.42
N VAL A 506 -25.33 -18.69 -3.12
CA VAL A 506 -26.67 -19.28 -2.96
C VAL A 506 -27.28 -19.61 -4.32
N ASP A 507 -27.11 -18.71 -5.30
CA ASP A 507 -27.58 -18.92 -6.67
C ASP A 507 -26.46 -19.49 -7.56
N GLN A 508 -26.52 -20.80 -7.81
CA GLN A 508 -25.55 -21.50 -8.66
C GLN A 508 -25.71 -21.16 -10.15
N ASP A 509 -26.85 -20.58 -10.58
CA ASP A 509 -27.05 -20.22 -11.97
C ASP A 509 -26.18 -19.04 -12.41
N LEU A 510 -25.70 -18.23 -11.47
CA LEU A 510 -24.73 -17.16 -11.69
C LEU A 510 -23.39 -17.67 -12.26
N LEU A 511 -23.02 -18.93 -12.01
CA LEU A 511 -21.79 -19.54 -12.50
C LEU A 511 -21.90 -20.06 -13.95
N LYS A 512 -23.09 -20.03 -14.56
CA LYS A 512 -23.28 -20.40 -15.96
C LYS A 512 -22.54 -19.44 -16.92
N SER A 513 -22.37 -18.18 -16.51
CA SER A 513 -21.47 -17.23 -17.19
C SER A 513 -20.00 -17.53 -16.82
N LYS A 514 -19.40 -18.51 -17.51
CA LYS A 514 -18.01 -18.92 -17.24
C LYS A 514 -16.99 -17.78 -17.39
N GLY A 515 -17.29 -16.76 -18.20
CA GLY A 515 -16.42 -15.59 -18.40
C GLY A 515 -16.32 -14.73 -17.15
N ASP A 516 -17.47 -14.34 -16.58
CA ASP A 516 -17.51 -13.38 -15.47
C ASP A 516 -16.90 -13.96 -14.19
N ALA A 517 -17.11 -15.24 -13.92
CA ALA A 517 -16.50 -15.91 -12.77
C ALA A 517 -14.96 -15.92 -12.83
N THR A 518 -14.38 -16.23 -14.00
CA THR A 518 -12.91 -16.20 -14.16
C THR A 518 -12.36 -14.78 -14.02
N VAL A 519 -13.04 -13.78 -14.60
CA VAL A 519 -12.62 -12.37 -14.50
C VAL A 519 -12.70 -11.89 -13.05
N LEU A 520 -13.78 -12.19 -12.33
CA LEU A 520 -13.95 -11.83 -10.93
C LEU A 520 -12.84 -12.43 -10.05
N LEU A 521 -12.58 -13.72 -10.18
CA LEU A 521 -11.55 -14.39 -9.39
C LEU A 521 -10.16 -13.80 -9.67
N ALA A 522 -9.86 -13.46 -10.93
CA ALA A 522 -8.62 -12.78 -11.29
C ALA A 522 -8.52 -11.37 -10.67
N ARG A 523 -9.62 -10.59 -10.61
CA ARG A 523 -9.66 -9.26 -9.96
C ARG A 523 -9.47 -9.33 -8.45
N LEU A 524 -9.99 -10.38 -7.82
CA LEU A 524 -9.82 -10.72 -6.41
C LEU A 524 -8.54 -11.51 -6.13
N THR A 525 -7.66 -11.59 -7.14
CA THR A 525 -6.33 -12.23 -7.08
C THR A 525 -6.36 -13.66 -6.54
N TYR A 526 -7.48 -14.38 -6.73
CA TYR A 526 -7.70 -15.72 -6.20
C TYR A 526 -7.47 -15.85 -4.68
N LEU A 527 -7.66 -14.76 -3.94
CA LEU A 527 -7.51 -14.74 -2.48
C LEU A 527 -8.79 -15.28 -1.81
N PRO A 528 -8.74 -16.40 -1.06
CA PRO A 528 -9.92 -17.03 -0.46
C PRO A 528 -10.80 -16.06 0.32
N LEU A 529 -10.19 -15.22 1.15
CA LEU A 529 -10.90 -14.23 1.95
C LEU A 529 -11.69 -13.24 1.09
N ALA A 530 -11.11 -12.76 -0.01
CA ALA A 530 -11.75 -11.82 -0.92
C ALA A 530 -12.88 -12.48 -1.74
N ILE A 531 -12.69 -13.75 -2.12
CA ILE A 531 -13.72 -14.55 -2.81
C ILE A 531 -14.94 -14.76 -1.90
N VAL A 532 -14.72 -15.17 -0.66
CA VAL A 532 -15.81 -15.38 0.30
C VAL A 532 -16.54 -14.06 0.58
N GLN A 533 -15.81 -12.96 0.76
CA GLN A 533 -16.40 -11.63 0.94
C GLN A 533 -17.30 -11.25 -0.25
N ALA A 534 -16.79 -11.41 -1.48
CA ALA A 534 -17.55 -11.11 -2.69
C ALA A 534 -18.82 -11.97 -2.78
N ALA A 535 -18.71 -13.28 -2.52
CA ALA A 535 -19.85 -14.20 -2.54
C ALA A 535 -20.93 -13.80 -1.51
N VAL A 536 -20.51 -13.44 -0.29
CA VAL A 536 -21.43 -12.99 0.76
C VAL A 536 -22.11 -11.68 0.37
N TYR A 537 -21.37 -10.72 -0.17
CA TYR A 537 -21.94 -9.45 -0.65
C TYR A 537 -22.95 -9.66 -1.79
N ILE A 538 -22.60 -10.51 -2.76
CA ILE A 538 -23.47 -10.90 -3.88
C ILE A 538 -24.76 -11.51 -3.36
N ASN A 539 -24.67 -12.45 -2.41
CA ASN A 539 -25.84 -13.09 -1.81
C ASN A 539 -26.70 -12.11 -1.02
N ALA A 540 -26.08 -11.24 -0.21
CA ALA A 540 -26.79 -10.29 0.65
C ALA A 540 -27.56 -9.23 -0.15
N ASN A 541 -26.98 -8.79 -1.28
CA ASN A 541 -27.57 -7.74 -2.12
C ASN A 541 -28.36 -8.27 -3.32
N GLY A 542 -28.28 -9.58 -3.61
CA GLY A 542 -29.01 -10.21 -4.72
C GLY A 542 -28.58 -9.73 -6.11
N ILE A 543 -27.29 -9.41 -6.29
CA ILE A 543 -26.74 -8.87 -7.55
C ILE A 543 -26.05 -9.96 -8.39
N GLY A 544 -25.80 -9.71 -9.67
CA GLY A 544 -25.04 -10.62 -10.53
C GLY A 544 -23.52 -10.49 -10.40
N LEU A 545 -22.76 -11.46 -10.96
CA LEU A 545 -21.28 -11.38 -11.02
C LEU A 545 -20.81 -10.16 -11.82
N GLY A 546 -21.51 -9.82 -12.92
CA GLY A 546 -21.21 -8.66 -13.75
C GLY A 546 -21.45 -7.32 -13.03
N ASP A 547 -22.46 -7.25 -12.17
CA ASP A 547 -22.74 -6.05 -11.37
C ASP A 547 -21.64 -5.84 -10.32
N TYR A 548 -21.23 -6.92 -9.63
CA TYR A 548 -20.12 -6.85 -8.69
C TYR A 548 -18.79 -6.50 -9.36
N LEU A 549 -18.56 -7.00 -10.58
CA LEU A 549 -17.40 -6.61 -11.39
C LEU A 549 -17.42 -5.12 -11.74
N SER A 550 -18.60 -4.57 -12.02
CA SER A 550 -18.78 -3.14 -12.29
C SER A 550 -18.43 -2.31 -11.05
N LEU A 551 -18.84 -2.74 -9.85
CA LEU A 551 -18.45 -2.11 -8.58
C LEU A 551 -16.92 -2.17 -8.34
N LEU A 552 -16.24 -3.23 -8.77
CA LEU A 552 -14.78 -3.33 -8.71
C LEU A 552 -14.04 -2.44 -9.72
N GLU A 553 -14.76 -1.86 -10.69
CA GLU A 553 -14.26 -0.96 -11.73
C GLU A 553 -14.64 0.51 -11.48
N GLU A 554 -15.39 0.81 -10.41
CA GLU A 554 -15.68 2.16 -9.94
C GLU A 554 -14.45 2.86 -9.33
N GLN A 555 -14.63 4.01 -8.70
CA GLN A 555 -13.51 4.75 -8.13
C GLN A 555 -12.84 3.94 -7.02
N GLU A 556 -11.53 4.13 -6.84
CA GLU A 556 -10.75 3.40 -5.84
C GLU A 556 -11.34 3.49 -4.42
N GLU A 557 -12.09 4.56 -4.13
CA GLU A 557 -12.78 4.78 -2.85
C GLU A 557 -13.90 3.76 -2.66
N ASP A 558 -14.80 3.65 -3.64
CA ASP A 558 -15.94 2.72 -3.64
C ASP A 558 -15.47 1.26 -3.58
N VAL A 559 -14.41 0.93 -4.33
CA VAL A 559 -13.82 -0.41 -4.34
C VAL A 559 -13.29 -0.81 -2.95
N ILE A 560 -12.77 0.14 -2.18
CA ILE A 560 -12.19 -0.18 -0.88
C ILE A 560 -13.23 -0.17 0.22
N ASP A 561 -14.24 0.69 0.14
CA ASP A 561 -15.39 0.59 1.04
C ASP A 561 -16.08 -0.78 0.84
N LEU A 562 -16.24 -1.23 -0.40
CA LEU A 562 -16.69 -2.59 -0.74
C LEU A 562 -15.78 -3.69 -0.13
N LEU A 563 -14.46 -3.56 -0.27
CA LEU A 563 -13.48 -4.50 0.32
C LEU A 563 -13.31 -4.32 1.85
N SER A 564 -13.90 -3.29 2.42
CA SER A 564 -13.90 -2.96 3.85
C SER A 564 -15.23 -3.30 4.54
N GLU A 565 -16.21 -3.84 3.80
CA GLU A 565 -17.44 -4.33 4.41
C GLU A 565 -17.17 -5.56 5.27
N ASP A 566 -17.74 -5.54 6.49
CA ASP A 566 -17.64 -6.63 7.45
C ASP A 566 -18.67 -7.71 7.11
N PHE A 567 -18.30 -8.97 7.32
CA PHE A 567 -19.19 -10.09 7.09
C PHE A 567 -18.99 -11.16 8.17
N GLU A 568 -20.08 -11.81 8.55
CA GLU A 568 -20.03 -12.90 9.53
C GLU A 568 -19.29 -14.11 8.95
N ASP A 569 -18.26 -14.58 9.66
CA ASP A 569 -17.48 -15.77 9.33
C ASP A 569 -17.24 -16.59 10.60
N GLU A 570 -17.82 -17.79 10.66
CA GLU A 570 -17.74 -18.70 11.82
C GLU A 570 -16.32 -19.21 12.10
N GLY A 571 -15.39 -19.06 11.16
CA GLY A 571 -13.98 -19.43 11.30
C GLY A 571 -13.08 -18.36 11.93
N ARG A 572 -13.63 -17.33 12.60
CA ARG A 572 -12.88 -16.17 13.12
C ARG A 572 -13.07 -15.90 14.60
N TYR A 573 -12.09 -15.20 15.18
CA TYR A 573 -12.19 -14.66 16.53
C TYR A 573 -13.23 -13.52 16.57
N ARG A 574 -14.25 -13.64 17.44
CA ARG A 574 -15.44 -12.74 17.49
C ARG A 574 -15.14 -11.26 17.78
N ASP A 575 -13.96 -10.97 18.32
CA ASP A 575 -13.53 -9.60 18.67
C ASP A 575 -12.75 -8.90 17.55
N VAL A 576 -12.64 -9.52 16.36
CA VAL A 576 -11.80 -9.06 15.26
C VAL A 576 -12.66 -8.79 14.01
N LYS A 577 -13.12 -7.55 13.85
CA LYS A 577 -13.74 -7.05 12.60
C LYS A 577 -12.66 -6.86 11.55
N ASN A 578 -12.49 -7.83 10.64
CA ASN A 578 -11.42 -7.77 9.64
C ASN A 578 -11.93 -8.07 8.22
N PRO A 579 -12.44 -7.05 7.53
CA PRO A 579 -12.43 -7.01 6.06
C PRO A 579 -11.02 -7.25 5.49
N VAL A 580 -10.93 -7.56 4.19
CA VAL A 580 -9.65 -7.76 3.49
C VAL A 580 -8.70 -6.57 3.70
N ALA A 581 -9.23 -5.35 3.73
CA ALA A 581 -8.47 -4.12 3.96
C ALA A 581 -7.83 -4.03 5.37
N THR A 582 -8.56 -4.43 6.43
CA THR A 582 -8.03 -4.38 7.81
C THR A 582 -6.95 -5.42 8.05
N THR A 583 -7.08 -6.58 7.40
CA THR A 583 -6.05 -7.62 7.40
C THR A 583 -4.72 -7.04 6.89
N TRP A 584 -4.76 -6.25 5.81
CA TRP A 584 -3.57 -5.54 5.33
C TRP A 584 -3.09 -4.47 6.31
N LEU A 585 -3.99 -3.63 6.85
CA LEU A 585 -3.64 -2.50 7.71
C LEU A 585 -2.84 -2.93 8.95
N ILE A 586 -3.23 -4.04 9.59
CA ILE A 586 -2.51 -4.60 10.73
C ILE A 586 -1.06 -4.94 10.36
N SER A 587 -0.87 -5.61 9.22
CA SER A 587 0.48 -5.97 8.74
C SER A 587 1.27 -4.72 8.33
N PHE A 588 0.61 -3.71 7.76
CA PHE A 588 1.25 -2.45 7.41
C PHE A 588 1.72 -1.65 8.62
N ASP A 589 0.92 -1.57 9.69
CA ASP A 589 1.32 -0.89 10.93
C ASP A 589 2.49 -1.60 11.62
N GLN A 590 2.52 -2.94 11.59
CA GLN A 590 3.68 -3.71 12.05
C GLN A 590 4.95 -3.39 11.24
N ILE A 591 4.83 -3.30 9.91
CA ILE A 591 5.94 -2.92 9.03
C ILE A 591 6.41 -1.50 9.35
N ARG A 592 5.50 -0.53 9.52
CA ARG A 592 5.85 0.86 9.85
C ARG A 592 6.65 0.97 11.15
N GLN A 593 6.27 0.22 12.18
CA GLN A 593 6.97 0.26 13.47
C GLN A 593 8.35 -0.41 13.41
N ARG A 594 8.49 -1.50 12.65
CA ARG A 594 9.70 -2.32 12.62
C ARG A 594 10.72 -1.90 11.57
N ASP A 595 10.23 -1.50 10.40
CA ASP A 595 11.01 -1.21 9.20
C ASP A 595 10.40 -0.02 8.44
N PRO A 596 10.67 1.22 8.91
CA PRO A 596 10.11 2.43 8.30
C PRO A 596 10.44 2.56 6.80
N LEU A 597 11.62 2.08 6.38
CA LEU A 597 12.01 2.11 4.97
C LEU A 597 11.14 1.19 4.11
N ALA A 598 10.75 0.02 4.62
CA ALA A 598 9.80 -0.86 3.95
C ALA A 598 8.43 -0.20 3.80
N ALA A 599 7.96 0.53 4.82
CA ALA A 599 6.70 1.29 4.73
C ALA A 599 6.79 2.46 3.73
N ASP A 600 7.92 3.17 3.70
CA ASP A 600 8.19 4.22 2.73
C ASP A 600 8.21 3.66 1.29
N TYR A 601 8.86 2.51 1.09
CA TYR A 601 8.86 1.82 -0.20
C TYR A 601 7.46 1.42 -0.62
N LEU A 602 6.64 0.85 0.28
CA LEU A 602 5.26 0.50 -0.04
C LEU A 602 4.41 1.74 -0.39
N SER A 603 4.61 2.83 0.34
CA SER A 603 3.90 4.11 0.10
C SER A 603 4.29 4.74 -1.23
N PHE A 604 5.58 4.70 -1.60
CA PHE A 604 6.07 5.10 -2.91
C PHE A 604 5.46 4.25 -4.02
N MET A 605 5.48 2.93 -3.82
CA MET A 605 4.97 1.93 -4.75
C MET A 605 3.44 2.02 -4.98
N ALA A 606 2.68 2.52 -4.00
CA ALA A 606 1.24 2.80 -4.12
C ALA A 606 0.91 3.97 -5.08
N CYS A 607 1.92 4.73 -5.51
CA CYS A 607 1.76 5.89 -6.39
C CYS A 607 2.26 5.65 -7.82
N VAL A 608 2.68 4.43 -8.15
CA VAL A 608 3.10 4.00 -9.50
C VAL A 608 2.26 2.81 -9.96
N ASP A 609 2.41 2.43 -11.23
CA ASP A 609 1.81 1.18 -11.74
C ASP A 609 2.27 -0.01 -10.88
N PRO A 610 1.36 -0.89 -10.41
CA PRO A 610 1.70 -1.97 -9.49
C PRO A 610 2.51 -3.11 -10.12
N LYS A 611 2.66 -3.15 -11.44
CA LYS A 611 3.37 -4.20 -12.18
C LYS A 611 4.70 -3.71 -12.74
N ASP A 612 5.66 -4.62 -12.78
CA ASP A 612 6.96 -4.47 -13.42
C ASP A 612 7.79 -3.27 -12.93
N ILE A 613 7.66 -2.94 -11.64
CA ILE A 613 8.34 -1.81 -11.00
C ILE A 613 9.85 -2.06 -10.93
N PRO A 614 10.69 -1.26 -11.62
CA PRO A 614 12.13 -1.43 -11.54
C PRO A 614 12.66 -1.06 -10.15
N GLN A 615 13.52 -1.89 -9.56
CA GLN A 615 14.15 -1.58 -8.26
C GLN A 615 14.94 -0.25 -8.27
N SER A 616 15.48 0.15 -9.42
CA SER A 616 16.18 1.41 -9.62
C SER A 616 15.30 2.65 -9.44
N LEU A 617 13.97 2.49 -9.58
CA LEU A 617 13.00 3.57 -9.38
C LEU A 617 12.85 3.94 -7.89
N LEU A 618 13.01 2.96 -6.99
CA LEU A 618 12.85 3.19 -5.55
C LEU A 618 13.90 4.19 -5.03
N PRO A 619 13.54 5.04 -4.05
CA PRO A 619 14.48 5.97 -3.46
C PRO A 619 15.61 5.21 -2.74
N PRO A 620 16.87 5.70 -2.82
CA PRO A 620 18.00 5.04 -2.18
C PRO A 620 17.83 5.02 -0.65
N GLY A 621 18.10 3.86 -0.05
CA GLY A 621 18.09 3.72 1.40
C GLY A 621 19.35 4.29 2.03
N GLN A 622 19.36 4.42 3.37
CA GLN A 622 20.54 4.90 4.11
C GLN A 622 21.79 4.01 3.92
N SER A 623 21.58 2.74 3.54
CA SER A 623 22.64 1.81 3.14
C SER A 623 22.05 0.67 2.32
N ARG A 624 22.87 0.03 1.47
CA ARG A 624 22.45 -1.14 0.69
C ARG A 624 21.88 -2.27 1.55
N LYS A 625 22.40 -2.46 2.77
CA LYS A 625 21.86 -3.43 3.72
C LYS A 625 20.42 -3.11 4.11
N LYS A 626 20.12 -1.85 4.42
CA LYS A 626 18.74 -1.43 4.78
C LYS A 626 17.78 -1.59 3.61
N GLU A 627 18.20 -1.34 2.38
CA GLU A 627 17.38 -1.59 1.19
C GLU A 627 17.04 -3.08 1.06
N ILE A 628 18.03 -3.97 1.22
CA ILE A 628 17.84 -5.42 1.18
C ILE A 628 16.93 -5.88 2.32
N ASP A 629 17.14 -5.35 3.54
CA ASP A 629 16.33 -5.67 4.71
C ASP A 629 14.86 -5.27 4.50
N ALA A 630 14.62 -4.05 3.99
CA ALA A 630 13.30 -3.52 3.67
C ALA A 630 12.58 -4.32 2.58
N MET A 631 13.29 -4.63 1.49
CA MET A 631 12.78 -5.49 0.43
C MET A 631 12.45 -6.90 0.94
N GLY A 632 13.34 -7.47 1.76
CA GLY A 632 13.12 -8.77 2.40
C GLY A 632 11.99 -8.75 3.43
N THR A 633 11.71 -7.62 4.06
CA THR A 633 10.53 -7.44 4.92
C THR A 633 9.25 -7.47 4.08
N LEU A 634 9.14 -6.66 3.02
CA LEU A 634 7.96 -6.64 2.15
C LEU A 634 7.70 -7.99 1.46
N GLN A 635 8.75 -8.67 1.01
CA GLN A 635 8.67 -10.04 0.49
C GLN A 635 8.29 -11.05 1.58
N GLY A 636 8.78 -10.86 2.80
CA GLY A 636 8.46 -11.70 3.95
C GLY A 636 6.97 -11.70 4.30
N TYR A 637 6.28 -10.58 4.08
CA TYR A 637 4.81 -10.46 4.19
C TYR A 637 4.04 -10.87 2.93
N SER A 638 4.74 -11.35 1.89
CA SER A 638 4.16 -11.66 0.57
C SER A 638 3.48 -10.47 -0.12
N PHE A 639 3.87 -9.22 0.22
CA PHE A 639 3.31 -8.01 -0.40
C PHE A 639 3.89 -7.75 -1.79
N LEU A 640 5.11 -8.26 -2.03
CA LEU A 640 5.84 -8.14 -3.28
C LEU A 640 6.19 -9.50 -3.86
N ALA A 641 6.00 -9.66 -5.16
CA ALA A 641 6.58 -10.73 -5.95
C ALA A 641 7.78 -10.20 -6.74
N LYS A 642 8.94 -10.85 -6.63
CA LYS A 642 10.14 -10.50 -7.41
C LYS A 642 10.24 -11.39 -8.64
N ARG A 643 10.39 -10.80 -9.83
CA ARG A 643 10.77 -11.53 -11.03
C ARG A 643 12.28 -11.77 -11.03
N SER A 644 12.69 -13.03 -11.20
CA SER A 644 14.10 -13.46 -11.05
C SER A 644 15.03 -12.96 -12.15
N ALA A 645 14.50 -12.59 -13.32
CA ALA A 645 15.30 -12.16 -14.47
C ALA A 645 15.70 -10.67 -14.42
N ASP A 646 14.75 -9.76 -14.13
CA ASP A 646 14.93 -8.33 -14.44
C ASP A 646 14.99 -7.41 -13.23
N SER A 647 15.05 -7.96 -12.00
CA SER A 647 14.93 -7.17 -10.76
C SER A 647 13.65 -6.33 -10.65
N ALA A 648 12.65 -6.59 -11.50
CA ALA A 648 11.34 -5.97 -11.45
C ALA A 648 10.49 -6.53 -10.29
N LEU A 649 9.64 -5.67 -9.74
CA LEU A 649 8.80 -5.93 -8.59
C LEU A 649 7.33 -5.79 -8.97
N ASN A 650 6.51 -6.73 -8.50
CA ASN A 650 5.06 -6.63 -8.58
C ASN A 650 4.50 -6.48 -7.17
N ILE A 651 3.66 -5.48 -6.96
CA ILE A 651 2.88 -5.35 -5.74
C ILE A 651 1.59 -6.12 -5.93
N HIS A 652 1.18 -6.85 -4.91
CA HIS A 652 -0.14 -7.47 -4.92
C HIS A 652 -1.24 -6.40 -5.06
N ARG A 653 -2.20 -6.57 -5.99
CA ARG A 653 -3.20 -5.53 -6.34
C ARG A 653 -3.96 -4.99 -5.12
N LEU A 654 -4.44 -5.89 -4.25
CA LEU A 654 -5.19 -5.49 -3.05
C LEU A 654 -4.31 -4.72 -2.05
N VAL A 655 -3.02 -5.04 -1.98
CA VAL A 655 -2.04 -4.33 -1.13
C VAL A 655 -1.81 -2.91 -1.68
N HIS A 656 -1.67 -2.78 -3.00
CA HIS A 656 -1.51 -1.49 -3.67
C HIS A 656 -2.72 -0.57 -3.43
N LEU A 657 -3.94 -1.08 -3.64
CA LEU A 657 -5.18 -0.34 -3.38
C LEU A 657 -5.34 0.06 -1.90
N ALA A 658 -5.15 -0.89 -0.98
CA ALA A 658 -5.28 -0.62 0.45
C ALA A 658 -4.26 0.42 0.94
N THR A 659 -3.01 0.33 0.49
CA THR A 659 -1.96 1.32 0.81
C THR A 659 -2.34 2.70 0.31
N ARG A 660 -2.81 2.79 -0.92
CA ARG A 660 -3.17 4.06 -1.56
C ARG A 660 -4.33 4.75 -0.84
N ASN A 661 -5.36 3.99 -0.42
CA ASN A 661 -6.47 4.56 0.35
C ASN A 661 -6.09 4.94 1.76
N TRP A 662 -5.25 4.15 2.42
CA TRP A 662 -4.70 4.54 3.71
C TRP A 662 -3.96 5.88 3.61
N LEU A 663 -3.08 6.04 2.62
CA LEU A 663 -2.40 7.31 2.36
C LEU A 663 -3.38 8.47 2.09
N ARG A 664 -4.51 8.20 1.43
CA ARG A 664 -5.56 9.20 1.17
C ARG A 664 -6.25 9.61 2.47
N LYS A 665 -6.69 8.65 3.29
CA LYS A 665 -7.36 8.89 4.58
C LYS A 665 -6.46 9.66 5.55
N GLU A 666 -5.15 9.41 5.53
CA GLU A 666 -4.16 10.15 6.33
C GLU A 666 -3.74 11.50 5.71
N GLY A 667 -4.24 11.86 4.53
CA GLY A 667 -3.85 13.09 3.82
C GLY A 667 -2.41 13.09 3.29
N LEU A 668 -1.75 11.93 3.22
CA LEU A 668 -0.36 11.76 2.79
C LEU A 668 -0.21 11.47 1.29
N LEU A 669 -1.28 11.04 0.61
CA LEU A 669 -1.23 10.58 -0.78
C LEU A 669 -0.72 11.65 -1.78
N PRO A 670 -1.15 12.93 -1.71
CA PRO A 670 -0.60 13.98 -2.58
C PRO A 670 0.91 14.16 -2.39
N GLY A 671 1.37 14.14 -1.13
CA GLY A 671 2.79 14.29 -0.80
C GLY A 671 3.65 13.14 -1.33
N TRP A 672 3.17 11.90 -1.23
CA TRP A 672 3.87 10.74 -1.81
C TRP A 672 3.84 10.74 -3.34
N THR A 673 2.72 11.15 -3.94
CA THR A 673 2.61 11.30 -5.39
C THR A 673 3.64 12.33 -5.91
N GLY A 674 3.80 13.46 -5.23
CA GLY A 674 4.81 14.47 -5.56
C GLY A 674 6.24 13.92 -5.50
N ARG A 675 6.60 13.17 -4.44
CA ARG A 675 7.92 12.52 -4.33
C ARG A 675 8.19 11.54 -5.46
N VAL A 676 7.17 10.79 -5.88
CA VAL A 676 7.26 9.81 -6.97
C VAL A 676 7.46 10.52 -8.31
N ILE A 677 6.72 11.61 -8.55
CA ILE A 677 6.88 12.45 -9.74
C ILE A 677 8.30 13.01 -9.82
N ALA A 678 8.80 13.61 -8.73
CA ALA A 678 10.17 14.13 -8.66
C ALA A 678 11.21 13.03 -8.91
N ARG A 679 11.03 11.85 -8.30
CA ARG A 679 11.93 10.71 -8.49
C ARG A 679 11.91 10.19 -9.93
N LEU A 680 10.74 10.08 -10.55
CA LEU A 680 10.60 9.69 -11.97
C LEU A 680 11.30 10.69 -12.89
N ALA A 681 11.10 12.00 -12.65
CA ALA A 681 11.78 13.04 -13.41
C ALA A 681 13.31 12.96 -13.26
N GLU A 682 13.81 12.62 -12.07
CA GLU A 682 15.24 12.40 -11.80
C GLU A 682 15.79 11.18 -12.54
N VAL A 683 15.19 9.99 -12.36
CA VAL A 683 15.74 8.72 -12.88
C VAL A 683 15.61 8.57 -14.39
N MET A 684 14.64 9.26 -15.02
CA MET A 684 14.55 9.30 -16.48
C MET A 684 15.71 10.10 -17.10
N GLY A 685 16.42 10.92 -16.30
CA GLY A 685 17.65 11.59 -16.73
C GLY A 685 17.48 12.39 -18.02
N ASP A 686 18.53 12.40 -18.84
CA ASP A 686 18.48 12.86 -20.23
C ASP A 686 17.90 11.73 -21.10
N VAL A 687 16.75 11.98 -21.74
CA VAL A 687 16.09 10.99 -22.59
C VAL A 687 16.83 10.91 -23.93
N GLY A 688 17.41 9.75 -24.23
CA GLY A 688 18.09 9.48 -25.50
C GLY A 688 17.93 8.03 -25.97
N HIS A 689 18.49 7.70 -27.14
CA HIS A 689 18.43 6.34 -27.66
C HIS A 689 19.28 5.36 -26.84
N ASP A 690 20.40 5.81 -26.28
CA ASP A 690 21.34 4.98 -25.52
C ASP A 690 20.76 4.41 -24.21
N ASN A 691 19.82 5.13 -23.59
CA ASN A 691 19.15 4.72 -22.35
C ASN A 691 17.69 4.29 -22.58
N ARG A 692 17.31 3.97 -23.82
CA ARG A 692 15.96 3.57 -24.22
C ARG A 692 15.35 2.46 -23.39
N VAL A 693 16.12 1.42 -23.11
CA VAL A 693 15.65 0.30 -22.28
C VAL A 693 15.30 0.77 -20.87
N ALA A 694 16.10 1.69 -20.31
CA ALA A 694 15.89 2.20 -18.96
C ALA A 694 14.63 3.08 -18.88
N TRP A 695 14.50 4.11 -19.72
CA TRP A 695 13.33 4.99 -19.62
C TRP A 695 12.03 4.31 -20.09
N ARG A 696 12.07 3.34 -21.02
CA ARG A 696 10.89 2.52 -21.36
C ARG A 696 10.35 1.75 -20.17
N SER A 697 11.22 1.26 -19.29
CA SER A 697 10.79 0.60 -18.05
C SER A 697 10.10 1.54 -17.07
N TYR A 698 10.34 2.86 -17.15
CA TYR A 698 9.70 3.87 -16.30
C TYR A 698 8.40 4.44 -16.89
N MET A 699 8.19 4.30 -18.21
CA MET A 699 7.04 4.88 -18.93
C MET A 699 5.66 4.51 -18.34
N PRO A 700 5.37 3.24 -17.99
CA PRO A 700 4.08 2.89 -17.38
C PRO A 700 3.86 3.60 -16.04
N HIS A 701 4.92 3.73 -15.24
CA HIS A 701 4.87 4.39 -13.94
C HIS A 701 4.74 5.91 -14.07
N ALA A 702 5.41 6.52 -15.05
CA ALA A 702 5.25 7.94 -15.39
C ALA A 702 3.82 8.25 -15.82
N TYR A 703 3.26 7.44 -16.72
CA TYR A 703 1.87 7.58 -17.15
C TYR A 703 0.90 7.44 -15.96
N TYR A 704 1.10 6.45 -15.10
CA TYR A 704 0.28 6.24 -13.90
C TYR A 704 0.32 7.46 -12.95
N ALA A 705 1.52 7.97 -12.64
CA ALA A 705 1.70 9.12 -11.76
C ALA A 705 1.14 10.42 -12.38
N LEU A 706 1.29 10.61 -13.69
CA LEU A 706 0.75 11.76 -14.42
C LEU A 706 -0.78 11.73 -14.55
N ARG A 707 -1.43 10.56 -14.57
CA ARG A 707 -2.91 10.50 -14.53
C ARG A 707 -3.49 10.93 -13.19
N SER A 708 -2.72 10.84 -12.11
CA SER A 708 -3.13 11.30 -10.79
C SER A 708 -3.35 12.82 -10.79
N ARG A 709 -4.59 13.27 -10.53
CA ARG A 709 -4.95 14.70 -10.39
C ARG A 709 -4.77 15.23 -8.95
N LEU A 710 -3.97 14.53 -8.15
CA LEU A 710 -3.84 14.77 -6.71
C LEU A 710 -2.82 15.86 -6.35
N THR A 711 -1.87 16.13 -7.25
CA THR A 711 -0.93 17.25 -7.14
C THR A 711 -1.38 18.37 -8.07
N GLY A 712 -1.04 19.61 -7.73
CA GLY A 712 -1.32 20.75 -8.60
C GLY A 712 -0.75 20.51 -9.99
N GLU A 713 -1.52 20.82 -11.03
CA GLU A 713 -1.06 20.74 -12.42
C GLU A 713 0.12 21.68 -12.68
N ASP A 714 0.26 22.67 -11.81
CA ASP A 714 1.31 23.67 -11.77
C ASP A 714 2.56 23.26 -10.95
N ASP A 715 2.75 21.98 -10.63
CA ASP A 715 3.98 21.51 -9.98
C ASP A 715 5.14 21.43 -11.00
N GLU A 716 6.31 21.98 -10.66
CA GLU A 716 7.46 22.06 -11.58
C GLU A 716 8.02 20.68 -11.94
N ASP A 717 8.10 19.76 -10.96
CA ASP A 717 8.54 18.39 -11.19
C ASP A 717 7.54 17.63 -12.07
N ARG A 718 6.24 17.89 -11.89
CA ARG A 718 5.18 17.31 -12.72
C ARG A 718 5.25 17.78 -14.17
N LEU A 719 5.47 19.07 -14.39
CA LEU A 719 5.65 19.63 -15.74
C LEU A 719 6.89 19.05 -16.41
N ASN A 720 8.00 18.96 -15.67
CA ASN A 720 9.23 18.35 -16.16
C ASN A 720 9.02 16.87 -16.53
N LEU A 721 8.35 16.09 -15.67
CA LEU A 721 8.02 14.70 -15.97
C LEU A 721 7.10 14.57 -17.18
N LEU A 722 6.09 15.44 -17.33
CA LEU A 722 5.17 15.45 -18.46
C LEU A 722 5.90 15.75 -19.78
N TRP A 723 6.81 16.72 -19.77
CA TRP A 723 7.66 17.04 -20.91
C TRP A 723 8.58 15.88 -21.29
N LYS A 724 9.25 15.25 -20.31
CA LYS A 724 10.08 14.05 -20.54
C LYS A 724 9.27 12.86 -21.06
N TYR A 725 8.06 12.68 -20.55
CA TYR A 725 7.12 11.65 -21.02
C TYR A 725 6.75 11.88 -22.49
N GLY A 726 6.44 13.12 -22.88
CA GLY A 726 6.23 13.50 -24.28
C GLY A 726 7.45 13.21 -25.18
N ILE A 727 8.65 13.54 -24.72
CA ILE A 727 9.90 13.23 -25.45
C ILE A 727 10.10 11.73 -25.63
N CYS A 728 9.85 10.93 -24.60
CA CYS A 728 9.96 9.47 -24.70
C CYS A 728 8.98 8.90 -25.73
N LEU A 729 7.75 9.41 -25.78
CA LEU A 729 6.75 9.02 -26.79
C LEU A 729 7.18 9.42 -28.21
N ASP A 730 7.73 10.62 -28.37
CA ASP A 730 8.28 11.09 -29.65
C ASP A 730 9.45 10.23 -30.13
N TYR A 731 10.39 9.86 -29.27
CA TYR A 731 11.48 8.94 -29.60
C TYR A 731 11.01 7.51 -29.92
N ASP A 732 9.87 7.10 -29.36
CA ASP A 732 9.25 5.81 -29.65
C ASP A 732 8.36 5.81 -30.90
N GLY A 733 8.28 6.94 -31.62
CA GLY A 733 7.45 7.05 -32.82
C GLY A 733 5.95 7.20 -32.53
N ARG A 734 5.57 7.31 -31.24
CA ARG A 734 4.18 7.44 -30.78
C ARG A 734 3.72 8.90 -30.83
N TYR A 735 3.85 9.53 -31.99
CA TYR A 735 3.68 10.97 -32.17
C TYR A 735 2.28 11.47 -31.77
N ARG A 736 1.23 10.67 -31.99
CA ARG A 736 -0.13 11.01 -31.56
C ARG A 736 -0.28 11.07 -30.05
N GLU A 737 0.37 10.16 -29.33
CA GLU A 737 0.32 10.16 -27.87
C GLU A 737 1.21 11.25 -27.28
N ALA A 738 2.26 11.67 -28.00
CA ALA A 738 3.18 12.74 -27.60
C ALA A 738 2.54 14.15 -27.70
N GLU A 739 1.51 14.32 -28.53
CA GLU A 739 0.81 15.60 -28.72
C GLU A 739 0.18 16.11 -27.43
N ALA A 740 -0.70 15.32 -26.81
CA ALA A 740 -1.41 15.72 -25.59
C ALA A 740 -0.49 16.20 -24.44
N PRO A 741 0.62 15.51 -24.08
CA PRO A 741 1.54 16.02 -23.07
C PRO A 741 2.26 17.30 -23.51
N PHE A 742 2.67 17.43 -24.77
CA PHE A 742 3.32 18.66 -25.25
C PHE A 742 2.38 19.87 -25.30
N GLU A 743 1.15 19.70 -25.80
CA GLU A 743 0.12 20.75 -25.78
C GLU A 743 -0.11 21.25 -24.36
N ARG A 744 -0.24 20.32 -23.40
CA ARG A 744 -0.44 20.68 -22.00
C ARG A 744 0.74 21.45 -21.40
N VAL A 745 1.97 21.05 -21.73
CA VAL A 745 3.18 21.76 -21.29
C VAL A 745 3.25 23.16 -21.89
N VAL A 746 2.92 23.33 -23.18
CA VAL A 746 2.86 24.64 -23.85
C VAL A 746 1.83 25.54 -23.16
N GLU A 747 0.64 25.03 -22.89
CA GLU A 747 -0.43 25.78 -22.22
C GLU A 747 0.02 26.29 -20.84
N ILE A 748 0.60 25.42 -20.01
CA ILE A 748 1.01 25.77 -18.65
C ILE A 748 2.22 26.71 -18.62
N TYR A 749 3.22 26.52 -19.50
CA TYR A 749 4.34 27.47 -19.58
C TYR A 749 3.90 28.83 -20.11
N LYS A 750 2.98 28.86 -21.07
CA LYS A 750 2.42 30.11 -21.59
C LYS A 750 1.66 30.89 -20.52
N THR A 751 0.90 30.22 -19.64
CA THR A 751 0.17 30.89 -18.54
C THR A 751 1.09 31.35 -17.42
N LYS A 752 2.11 30.56 -17.06
CA LYS A 752 3.01 30.86 -15.93
C LYS A 752 4.18 31.78 -16.25
N LEU A 753 4.90 31.47 -17.31
CA LEU A 753 6.16 32.11 -17.68
C LEU A 753 5.95 33.17 -18.76
N GLY A 754 4.79 33.11 -19.44
CA GLY A 754 4.45 33.97 -20.57
C GLY A 754 4.84 33.36 -21.91
N ALA A 755 4.30 33.93 -22.98
CA ALA A 755 4.55 33.47 -24.36
C ALA A 755 6.00 33.67 -24.82
N ASP A 756 6.73 34.61 -24.20
CA ASP A 756 8.08 35.01 -24.61
C ASP A 756 9.19 34.21 -23.87
N HIS A 757 8.83 33.33 -22.94
CA HIS A 757 9.80 32.58 -22.14
C HIS A 757 10.50 31.47 -22.94
N PRO A 758 11.82 31.27 -22.80
CA PRO A 758 12.55 30.21 -23.53
C PRO A 758 11.95 28.82 -23.41
N ASP A 759 11.46 28.44 -22.22
CA ASP A 759 10.83 27.12 -22.02
C ASP A 759 9.49 26.98 -22.75
N THR A 760 8.72 28.07 -22.87
CA THR A 760 7.48 28.11 -23.67
C THR A 760 7.80 27.95 -25.16
N LEU A 761 8.87 28.60 -25.63
CA LEU A 761 9.29 28.51 -27.03
C LEU A 761 9.84 27.12 -27.36
N THR A 762 10.60 26.53 -26.44
CA THR A 762 11.11 25.15 -26.57
C THR A 762 9.98 24.12 -26.60
N SER A 763 8.96 24.28 -25.75
CA SER A 763 7.80 23.38 -25.78
C SER A 763 6.95 23.55 -27.04
N MET A 764 6.82 24.78 -27.56
CA MET A 764 6.19 25.04 -28.87
C MET A 764 6.94 24.37 -30.02
N ALA A 765 8.28 24.43 -30.03
CA ALA A 765 9.10 23.77 -31.03
C ALA A 765 8.91 22.25 -31.02
N ASN A 766 8.85 21.64 -29.83
CA ASN A 766 8.61 20.19 -29.67
C ASN A 766 7.21 19.79 -30.17
N LEU A 767 6.18 20.58 -29.85
CA LEU A 767 4.83 20.36 -30.35
C LEU A 767 4.76 20.48 -31.87
N ALA A 768 5.38 21.51 -32.45
CA ALA A 768 5.42 21.68 -33.90
C ALA A 768 6.19 20.55 -34.61
N SER A 769 7.29 20.08 -34.02
CA SER A 769 8.01 18.89 -34.50
C SER A 769 7.11 17.65 -34.48
N THR A 770 6.29 17.50 -33.44
CA THR A 770 5.32 16.41 -33.33
C THR A 770 4.26 16.50 -34.43
N PHE A 771 3.68 17.67 -34.69
CA PHE A 771 2.75 17.87 -35.82
C PHE A 771 3.41 17.55 -37.17
N ARG A 772 4.65 17.99 -37.38
CA ARG A 772 5.39 17.71 -38.61
C ARG A 772 5.58 16.20 -38.83
N LYS A 773 5.96 15.45 -37.79
CA LYS A 773 6.12 13.99 -37.85
C LYS A 773 4.79 13.23 -38.01
N GLN A 774 3.67 13.83 -37.63
CA GLN A 774 2.32 13.31 -37.91
C GLN A 774 1.85 13.61 -39.36
N GLY A 775 2.61 14.38 -40.15
CA GLY A 775 2.19 14.84 -41.48
C GLY A 775 1.31 16.10 -41.47
N ARG A 776 1.05 16.70 -40.30
CA ARG A 776 0.27 17.93 -40.12
C ARG A 776 1.16 19.16 -40.32
N TRP A 777 1.73 19.29 -41.52
CA TRP A 777 2.76 20.31 -41.80
C TRP A 777 2.25 21.75 -41.76
N GLU A 778 0.99 22.00 -42.10
CA GLU A 778 0.39 23.34 -42.03
C GLU A 778 0.33 23.85 -40.59
N GLU A 779 -0.08 22.99 -39.65
CA GLU A 779 -0.14 23.31 -38.23
C GLU A 779 1.26 23.50 -37.62
N ALA A 780 2.22 22.68 -38.06
CA ALA A 780 3.63 22.83 -37.70
C ALA A 780 4.20 24.18 -38.19
N GLU A 781 3.91 24.57 -39.43
CA GLU A 781 4.31 25.85 -40.03
C GLU A 781 3.72 27.03 -39.26
N GLU A 782 2.42 27.01 -38.95
CA GLU A 782 1.78 28.09 -38.20
C GLU A 782 2.42 28.28 -36.81
N LEU A 783 2.67 27.17 -36.10
CA LEU A 783 3.25 27.21 -34.77
C LEU A 783 4.73 27.66 -34.80
N GLN A 784 5.54 27.14 -35.71
CA GLN A 784 6.94 27.54 -35.90
C GLN A 784 7.07 28.98 -36.40
N GLY A 785 6.16 29.45 -37.24
CA GLY A 785 6.12 30.84 -37.69
C GLY A 785 5.94 31.80 -36.51
N LYS A 786 4.99 31.50 -35.62
CA LYS A 786 4.77 32.26 -34.38
C LYS A 786 5.98 32.20 -33.44
N GLU A 787 6.54 31.01 -33.24
CA GLU A 787 7.75 30.81 -32.42
C GLU A 787 8.92 31.65 -32.96
N LEU A 788 9.16 31.59 -34.27
CA LEU A 788 10.24 32.33 -34.94
C LEU A 788 10.07 33.84 -34.83
N GLU A 789 8.85 34.36 -34.96
CA GLU A 789 8.55 35.78 -34.77
C GLU A 789 8.91 36.23 -33.34
N ILE A 790 8.49 35.45 -32.33
CA ILE A 790 8.77 35.74 -30.92
C ILE A 790 10.28 35.65 -30.65
N CYS A 791 10.94 34.57 -31.07
CA CYS A 791 12.39 34.38 -30.96
C CYS A 791 13.15 35.55 -31.60
N THR A 792 12.74 36.00 -32.79
CA THR A 792 13.38 37.11 -33.49
C THR A 792 13.20 38.44 -32.75
N ARG A 793 12.01 38.68 -32.18
CA ARG A 793 11.72 39.89 -31.40
C ARG A 793 12.46 39.93 -30.06
N VAL A 794 12.51 38.80 -29.34
CA VAL A 794 13.03 38.71 -27.97
C VAL A 794 14.55 38.51 -27.93
N LEU A 795 15.07 37.57 -28.73
CA LEU A 795 16.47 37.15 -28.71
C LEU A 795 17.30 37.78 -29.85
N GLY A 796 16.61 38.23 -30.90
CA GLY A 796 17.20 38.84 -32.09
C GLY A 796 17.46 37.84 -33.22
N PRO A 797 17.51 38.30 -34.49
CA PRO A 797 17.55 37.44 -35.69
C PRO A 797 18.83 36.60 -35.85
N ARG A 798 19.82 36.77 -34.97
CA ARG A 798 21.09 36.05 -35.02
C ARG A 798 21.31 35.16 -33.78
N HIS A 799 20.34 35.07 -32.87
CA HIS A 799 20.48 34.22 -31.69
C HIS A 799 20.45 32.74 -32.08
N PRO A 800 21.23 31.85 -31.44
CA PRO A 800 21.22 30.41 -31.71
C PRO A 800 19.81 29.81 -31.76
N ASP A 801 18.97 30.11 -30.77
CA ASP A 801 17.59 29.59 -30.71
C ASP A 801 16.74 30.06 -31.89
N THR A 802 16.84 31.34 -32.27
CA THR A 802 16.17 31.87 -33.47
C THR A 802 16.62 31.14 -34.73
N LEU A 803 17.92 30.85 -34.86
CA LEU A 803 18.46 30.10 -35.99
C LEU A 803 17.99 28.64 -35.99
N THR A 804 17.76 28.05 -34.81
CA THR A 804 17.17 26.72 -34.67
C THR A 804 15.69 26.73 -35.09
N SER A 805 14.89 27.71 -34.66
CA SER A 805 13.51 27.86 -35.11
C SER A 805 13.43 28.06 -36.63
N MET A 806 14.34 28.85 -37.22
CA MET A 806 14.44 29.00 -38.69
C MET A 806 14.78 27.69 -39.39
N ALA A 807 15.70 26.90 -38.83
CA ALA A 807 16.09 25.61 -39.39
C ALA A 807 14.94 24.59 -39.32
N ASN A 808 14.18 24.57 -38.22
CA ASN A 808 13.00 23.71 -38.07
C ASN A 808 11.90 24.08 -39.07
N LEU A 809 11.66 25.38 -39.28
CA LEU A 809 10.72 25.86 -40.30
C LEU A 809 11.17 25.49 -41.71
N ALA A 810 12.48 25.56 -42.01
CA ALA A 810 13.04 25.11 -43.28
C ALA A 810 12.79 23.61 -43.52
N LEU A 811 12.91 22.78 -42.48
CA LEU A 811 12.57 21.35 -42.57
C LEU A 811 11.08 21.12 -42.81
N THR A 812 10.19 21.90 -42.19
CA THR A 812 8.75 21.83 -42.45
C THR A 812 8.43 22.21 -43.90
N PHE A 813 9.04 23.27 -44.45
CA PHE A 813 8.90 23.60 -45.88
C PHE A 813 9.44 22.49 -46.77
N TRP A 814 10.54 21.84 -46.38
CA TRP A 814 11.10 20.73 -47.12
C TRP A 814 10.13 19.54 -47.17
N ASP A 815 9.48 19.19 -46.06
CA ASP A 815 8.47 18.12 -46.02
C ASP A 815 7.21 18.46 -46.85
N GLN A 816 6.84 19.74 -46.92
CA GLN A 816 5.74 20.23 -47.78
C GLN A 816 6.11 20.27 -49.28
N GLY A 817 7.33 19.94 -49.68
CA GLY A 817 7.80 20.06 -51.07
C GLY A 817 8.17 21.50 -51.50
N ARG A 818 8.12 22.47 -50.59
CA ARG A 818 8.47 23.89 -50.84
C ARG A 818 9.98 24.12 -50.71
N TRP A 819 10.76 23.42 -51.53
CA TRP A 819 12.22 23.38 -51.41
C TRP A 819 12.92 24.73 -51.65
N GLU A 820 12.34 25.64 -52.44
CA GLU A 820 12.89 26.99 -52.65
C GLU A 820 12.83 27.83 -51.36
N GLU A 821 11.76 27.69 -50.58
CA GLU A 821 11.60 28.38 -49.31
C GLU A 821 12.51 27.77 -48.23
N ALA A 822 12.62 26.44 -48.22
CA ALA A 822 13.57 25.71 -47.38
C ALA A 822 15.02 26.14 -47.67
N GLU A 823 15.40 26.27 -48.95
CA GLU A 823 16.72 26.75 -49.37
C GLU A 823 16.99 28.16 -48.85
N LYS A 824 16.05 29.08 -49.04
CA LYS A 824 16.21 30.48 -48.62
C LYS A 824 16.51 30.59 -47.12
N LEU A 825 15.76 29.88 -46.28
CA LEU A 825 15.99 29.84 -44.84
C LEU A 825 17.28 29.09 -44.50
N GLY A 826 17.54 27.94 -45.14
CA GLY A 826 18.72 27.11 -44.91
C GLY A 826 20.04 27.85 -45.21
N VAL A 827 20.12 28.56 -46.33
CA VAL A 827 21.27 29.40 -46.71
C VAL A 827 21.49 30.50 -45.68
N GLN A 828 20.42 31.19 -45.27
CA GLN A 828 20.50 32.25 -44.26
C GLN A 828 21.04 31.71 -42.93
N VAL A 829 20.51 30.59 -42.43
CA VAL A 829 20.97 29.97 -41.18
C VAL A 829 22.43 29.53 -41.29
N MET A 830 22.81 28.86 -42.38
CA MET A 830 24.17 28.38 -42.60
C MET A 830 25.19 29.52 -42.61
N GLU A 831 24.93 30.61 -43.34
CA GLU A 831 25.86 31.75 -43.40
C GLU A 831 25.99 32.49 -42.06
N ILE A 832 24.89 32.62 -41.30
CA ILE A 832 24.97 33.23 -39.96
C ILE A 832 25.77 32.33 -39.00
N ARG A 833 25.54 31.01 -39.01
CA ARG A 833 26.30 30.07 -38.16
C ARG A 833 27.77 30.03 -38.55
N LYS A 834 28.07 29.99 -39.85
CA LYS A 834 29.44 30.03 -40.40
C LYS A 834 30.19 31.30 -40.00
N THR A 835 29.54 32.47 -40.03
CA THR A 835 30.17 33.74 -39.64
C THR A 835 30.36 33.87 -38.13
N LYS A 836 29.45 33.34 -37.30
CA LYS A 836 29.52 33.45 -35.84
C LYS A 836 30.35 32.36 -35.17
N LEU A 837 30.15 31.12 -35.57
CA LEU A 837 30.69 29.92 -34.92
C LEU A 837 31.90 29.36 -35.69
N GLY A 838 32.04 29.73 -36.96
CA GLY A 838 33.06 29.21 -37.87
C GLY A 838 32.49 28.13 -38.81
N ALA A 839 33.22 27.89 -39.90
CA ALA A 839 32.84 26.90 -40.92
C ALA A 839 32.87 25.46 -40.40
N ASP A 840 33.73 25.16 -39.42
CA ASP A 840 33.89 23.80 -38.87
C ASP A 840 33.06 23.54 -37.61
N HIS A 841 32.19 24.48 -37.22
CA HIS A 841 31.35 24.28 -36.02
C HIS A 841 30.24 23.26 -36.31
N PRO A 842 29.94 22.31 -35.39
CA PRO A 842 28.91 21.28 -35.60
C PRO A 842 27.58 21.83 -36.14
N ASP A 843 27.02 22.88 -35.52
CA ASP A 843 25.77 23.48 -35.99
C ASP A 843 25.83 24.05 -37.42
N THR A 844 26.99 24.56 -37.84
CA THR A 844 27.22 25.03 -39.22
C THR A 844 27.22 23.85 -40.17
N LEU A 845 27.92 22.77 -39.80
CA LEU A 845 28.04 21.56 -40.59
C LEU A 845 26.68 20.83 -40.71
N THR A 846 25.86 20.83 -39.65
CA THR A 846 24.48 20.33 -39.70
C THR A 846 23.64 21.12 -40.68
N SER A 847 23.74 22.46 -40.68
CA SER A 847 23.06 23.30 -41.65
C SER A 847 23.55 23.06 -43.08
N MET A 848 24.85 22.79 -43.28
CA MET A 848 25.40 22.42 -44.58
C MET A 848 24.82 21.10 -45.08
N ASN A 849 24.73 20.07 -44.24
CA ASN A 849 24.12 18.79 -44.60
C ASN A 849 22.62 18.94 -44.96
N ASN A 850 21.84 19.68 -44.16
CA ASN A 850 20.42 19.90 -44.45
C ASN A 850 20.21 20.66 -45.77
N LEU A 851 21.07 21.65 -46.05
CA LEU A 851 21.05 22.38 -47.31
C LEU A 851 21.48 21.49 -48.49
N ALA A 852 22.45 20.59 -48.30
CA ALA A 852 22.84 19.62 -49.31
C ALA A 852 21.68 18.68 -49.67
N LEU A 853 20.91 18.20 -48.69
CA LEU A 853 19.69 17.42 -48.92
C LEU A 853 18.60 18.23 -49.65
N THR A 854 18.52 19.53 -49.39
CA THR A 854 17.59 20.43 -50.12
C THR A 854 17.99 20.55 -51.59
N TYR A 855 19.27 20.78 -51.88
CA TYR A 855 19.79 20.76 -53.26
C TYR A 855 19.60 19.42 -53.93
N TRP A 856 19.79 18.32 -53.20
CA TRP A 856 19.55 16.97 -53.71
C TRP A 856 18.10 16.78 -54.17
N LYS A 857 17.12 17.22 -53.36
CA LYS A 857 15.69 17.17 -53.73
C LYS A 857 15.34 18.05 -54.94
N GLN A 858 16.05 19.16 -55.12
CA GLN A 858 15.92 20.03 -56.30
C GLN A 858 16.63 19.47 -57.56
N GLY A 859 17.28 18.31 -57.49
CA GLY A 859 18.06 17.74 -58.59
C GLY A 859 19.45 18.38 -58.79
N ARG A 860 19.86 19.29 -57.90
CA ARG A 860 21.17 19.99 -57.93
C ARG A 860 22.25 19.14 -57.27
N TRP A 861 22.47 17.92 -57.78
CA TRP A 861 23.33 16.92 -57.12
C TRP A 861 24.81 17.33 -57.04
N GLU A 862 25.33 18.13 -57.99
CA GLU A 862 26.71 18.63 -57.92
C GLU A 862 26.92 19.60 -56.74
N GLU A 863 25.92 20.44 -56.48
CA GLU A 863 25.96 21.37 -55.34
C GLU A 863 25.79 20.63 -54.01
N ALA A 864 24.90 19.63 -53.98
CA ALA A 864 24.73 18.74 -52.85
C ALA A 864 26.02 17.99 -52.51
N GLU A 865 26.71 17.43 -53.52
CA GLU A 865 27.99 16.75 -53.36
C GLU A 865 29.05 17.70 -52.79
N LYS A 866 29.22 18.88 -53.38
CA LYS A 866 30.23 19.85 -52.94
C LYS A 866 30.04 20.23 -51.47
N LEU A 867 28.80 20.51 -51.08
CA LEU A 867 28.47 20.93 -49.72
C LEU A 867 28.56 19.76 -48.73
N GLY A 868 28.06 18.58 -49.12
CA GLY A 868 28.14 17.35 -48.31
C GLY A 868 29.58 16.87 -48.10
N MET A 869 30.43 16.93 -49.13
CA MET A 869 31.85 16.59 -49.02
C MET A 869 32.59 17.54 -48.08
N GLN A 870 32.30 18.84 -48.18
CA GLN A 870 32.86 19.82 -47.24
C GLN A 870 32.45 19.50 -45.80
N ALA A 871 31.16 19.24 -45.56
CA ALA A 871 30.68 18.93 -44.23
C ALA A 871 31.31 17.64 -43.66
N MET A 872 31.37 16.58 -44.47
CA MET A 872 31.93 15.28 -44.10
C MET A 872 33.41 15.39 -43.73
N GLU A 873 34.22 16.08 -44.53
CA GLU A 873 35.66 16.21 -44.23
C GLU A 873 35.90 17.07 -42.97
N SER A 874 35.12 18.13 -42.77
CA SER A 874 35.18 18.91 -41.53
C SER A 874 34.77 18.07 -40.30
N TYR A 875 33.70 17.27 -40.37
CA TYR A 875 33.33 16.35 -39.29
C TYR A 875 34.43 15.31 -39.01
N LYS A 876 34.95 14.68 -40.07
CA LYS A 876 36.00 13.67 -39.98
C LYS A 876 37.28 14.20 -39.33
N THR A 877 37.68 15.42 -39.65
CA THR A 877 38.88 16.06 -39.06
C THR A 877 38.68 16.48 -37.61
N LYS A 878 37.47 16.89 -37.21
CA LYS A 878 37.18 17.41 -35.85
C LYS A 878 36.78 16.32 -34.86
N LEU A 879 35.88 15.44 -35.28
CA LEU A 879 35.23 14.45 -34.42
C LEU A 879 35.78 13.04 -34.65
N GLY A 880 36.47 12.83 -35.78
CA GLY A 880 37.02 11.54 -36.18
C GLY A 880 36.14 10.82 -37.20
N ALA A 881 36.72 9.83 -37.87
CA ALA A 881 36.03 9.04 -38.91
C ALA A 881 34.88 8.19 -38.35
N ASP A 882 34.98 7.79 -37.08
CA ASP A 882 34.01 6.90 -36.43
C ASP A 882 32.85 7.65 -35.74
N HIS A 883 32.85 9.00 -35.76
CA HIS A 883 31.84 9.77 -35.06
C HIS A 883 30.47 9.70 -35.78
N PRO A 884 29.34 9.58 -35.06
CA PRO A 884 28.01 9.49 -35.67
C PRO A 884 27.73 10.59 -36.72
N ASP A 885 28.00 11.86 -36.41
CA ASP A 885 27.82 12.95 -37.39
C ASP A 885 28.65 12.80 -38.66
N THR A 886 29.88 12.29 -38.56
CA THR A 886 30.73 11.99 -39.74
C THR A 886 30.08 10.89 -40.57
N LEU A 887 29.63 9.82 -39.92
CA LEU A 887 29.01 8.66 -40.57
C LEU A 887 27.68 9.04 -41.24
N THR A 888 26.83 9.84 -40.59
CA THR A 888 25.59 10.37 -41.17
C THR A 888 25.87 11.26 -42.39
N SER A 889 26.91 12.09 -42.33
CA SER A 889 27.32 12.92 -43.48
C SER A 889 27.84 12.05 -44.64
N MET A 890 28.58 10.97 -44.34
CA MET A 890 29.02 10.00 -45.34
C MET A 890 27.85 9.25 -45.99
N ASP A 891 26.82 8.88 -45.21
CA ASP A 891 25.63 8.20 -45.72
C ASP A 891 24.82 9.11 -46.65
N ASN A 892 24.63 10.38 -46.29
CA ASN A 892 24.01 11.39 -47.15
C ASN A 892 24.79 11.61 -48.47
N LEU A 893 26.13 11.57 -48.39
CA LEU A 893 26.98 11.65 -49.58
C LEU A 893 26.84 10.40 -50.46
N ALA A 894 26.72 9.21 -49.86
CA ALA A 894 26.45 7.97 -50.59
C ALA A 894 25.11 8.02 -51.34
N LEU A 895 24.05 8.57 -50.71
CA LEU A 895 22.77 8.80 -51.39
C LEU A 895 22.90 9.76 -52.58
N THR A 896 23.77 10.77 -52.48
CA THR A 896 24.06 11.70 -53.58
C THR A 896 24.78 11.00 -54.72
N TYR A 897 25.82 10.22 -54.43
CA TYR A 897 26.53 9.42 -55.44
C TYR A 897 25.60 8.41 -56.13
N ARG A 898 24.69 7.77 -55.41
CA ARG A 898 23.72 6.85 -56.00
C ARG A 898 22.86 7.53 -57.06
N LYS A 899 22.34 8.74 -56.78
CA LYS A 899 21.54 9.52 -57.75
C LYS A 899 22.35 10.01 -58.95
N GLN A 900 23.65 10.23 -58.79
CA GLN A 900 24.55 10.54 -59.89
C GLN A 900 24.94 9.29 -60.73
N GLY A 901 24.46 8.09 -60.38
CA GLY A 901 24.86 6.83 -61.04
C GLY A 901 26.22 6.29 -60.60
N ARG A 902 26.86 6.88 -59.58
CA ARG A 902 28.16 6.48 -59.04
C ARG A 902 27.98 5.40 -57.96
N TRP A 903 27.37 4.28 -58.34
CA TRP A 903 26.93 3.26 -57.38
C TRP A 903 28.07 2.57 -56.63
N GLU A 904 29.24 2.37 -57.24
CA GLU A 904 30.40 1.76 -56.56
C GLU A 904 30.92 2.62 -55.41
N GLU A 905 30.93 3.94 -55.59
CA GLU A 905 31.37 4.86 -54.54
C GLU A 905 30.32 5.00 -53.43
N ALA A 906 29.04 5.00 -53.79
CA ALA A 906 27.93 4.95 -52.84
C ALA A 906 27.99 3.68 -51.98
N GLU A 907 28.21 2.51 -52.60
CA GLU A 907 28.34 1.24 -51.91
C GLU A 907 29.54 1.23 -50.96
N LYS A 908 30.70 1.70 -51.40
CA LYS A 908 31.91 1.75 -50.58
C LYS A 908 31.69 2.59 -49.31
N LEU A 909 31.07 3.77 -49.45
CA LEU A 909 30.74 4.62 -48.31
C LEU A 909 29.67 3.97 -47.42
N GLY A 910 28.59 3.45 -48.01
CA GLY A 910 27.49 2.81 -47.27
C GLY A 910 27.93 1.59 -46.48
N MET A 911 28.78 0.72 -47.05
CA MET A 911 29.37 -0.42 -46.34
C MET A 911 30.25 0.02 -45.17
N GLN A 912 31.08 1.05 -45.36
CA GLN A 912 31.92 1.58 -44.29
C GLN A 912 31.07 2.14 -43.13
N VAL A 913 30.01 2.89 -43.45
CA VAL A 913 29.09 3.46 -42.45
C VAL A 913 28.36 2.37 -41.67
N MET A 914 27.77 1.41 -42.38
CA MET A 914 27.02 0.31 -41.78
C MET A 914 27.88 -0.52 -40.83
N GLU A 915 29.08 -0.93 -41.24
CA GLU A 915 29.97 -1.73 -40.38
C GLU A 915 30.46 -0.93 -39.17
N THR A 916 30.72 0.37 -39.34
CA THR A 916 31.13 1.23 -38.22
C THR A 916 29.99 1.42 -37.23
N PHE A 917 28.76 1.70 -37.67
CA PHE A 917 27.61 1.78 -36.76
C PHE A 917 27.30 0.45 -36.08
N LYS A 918 27.35 -0.66 -36.83
CA LYS A 918 27.15 -2.00 -36.29
C LYS A 918 28.16 -2.35 -35.20
N THR A 919 29.42 -1.97 -35.37
CA THR A 919 30.48 -2.21 -34.37
C THR A 919 30.42 -1.29 -33.17
N LYS A 920 30.00 -0.02 -33.32
CA LYS A 920 29.98 0.97 -32.24
C LYS A 920 28.67 1.01 -31.46
N LEU A 921 27.54 0.98 -32.16
CA LEU A 921 26.19 1.15 -31.60
C LEU A 921 25.42 -0.18 -31.52
N GLY A 922 25.88 -1.20 -32.24
CA GLY A 922 25.23 -2.51 -32.33
C GLY A 922 24.33 -2.65 -33.55
N ALA A 923 23.97 -3.90 -33.87
CA ALA A 923 23.17 -4.24 -35.05
C ALA A 923 21.72 -3.69 -34.99
N ASP A 924 21.18 -3.53 -33.78
CA ASP A 924 19.78 -3.14 -33.57
C ASP A 924 19.58 -1.62 -33.45
N HIS A 925 20.65 -0.82 -33.53
CA HIS A 925 20.57 0.64 -33.37
C HIS A 925 19.87 1.30 -34.57
N PRO A 926 19.01 2.32 -34.38
CA PRO A 926 18.32 3.01 -35.49
C PRO A 926 19.24 3.44 -36.63
N ASP A 927 20.40 4.04 -36.32
CA ASP A 927 21.37 4.48 -37.33
C ASP A 927 22.01 3.32 -38.11
N THR A 928 22.26 2.18 -37.44
CA THR A 928 22.72 0.94 -38.11
C THR A 928 21.65 0.44 -39.07
N LEU A 929 20.39 0.41 -38.64
CA LEU A 929 19.27 -0.06 -39.45
C LEU A 929 18.99 0.87 -40.64
N THR A 930 19.13 2.18 -40.45
CA THR A 930 19.00 3.18 -41.53
C THR A 930 20.11 3.04 -42.56
N SER A 931 21.37 2.91 -42.13
CA SER A 931 22.50 2.70 -43.06
C SER A 931 22.42 1.36 -43.79
N MET A 932 21.95 0.28 -43.14
CA MET A 932 21.65 -1.00 -43.78
C MET A 932 20.55 -0.85 -44.85
N ALA A 933 19.47 -0.12 -44.56
CA ALA A 933 18.40 0.14 -45.52
C ALA A 933 18.90 0.98 -46.73
N ASN A 934 19.72 1.99 -46.49
CA ASN A 934 20.31 2.81 -47.55
C ASN A 934 21.28 2.01 -48.44
N LEU A 935 22.05 1.10 -47.84
CA LEU A 935 22.90 0.15 -48.57
C LEU A 935 22.06 -0.83 -49.40
N ALA A 936 20.96 -1.37 -48.85
CA ALA A 936 20.04 -2.23 -49.58
C ALA A 936 19.45 -1.53 -50.82
N LEU A 937 19.05 -0.26 -50.68
CA LEU A 937 18.59 0.55 -51.83
C LEU A 937 19.71 0.76 -52.87
N THR A 938 20.97 0.85 -52.44
CA THR A 938 22.12 0.94 -53.35
C THR A 938 22.34 -0.36 -54.11
N TYR A 939 22.26 -1.52 -53.46
CA TYR A 939 22.30 -2.81 -54.14
C TYR A 939 21.16 -2.99 -55.14
N ARG A 940 19.95 -2.55 -54.78
CA ARG A 940 18.80 -2.57 -55.70
C ARG A 940 19.07 -1.76 -56.96
N ALA A 941 19.61 -0.54 -56.81
CA ALA A 941 19.97 0.34 -57.94
C ALA A 941 21.07 -0.26 -58.84
N GLN A 942 21.96 -1.08 -58.28
CA GLN A 942 22.98 -1.84 -59.03
C GLN A 942 22.42 -3.09 -59.73
N GLY A 943 21.15 -3.44 -59.54
CA GLY A 943 20.56 -4.70 -60.02
C GLY A 943 20.87 -5.92 -59.15
N ARG A 944 21.49 -5.73 -57.98
CA ARG A 944 21.85 -6.78 -57.02
C ARG A 944 20.68 -7.02 -56.05
N TRP A 945 19.57 -7.50 -56.58
CA TRP A 945 18.31 -7.55 -55.83
C TRP A 945 18.29 -8.58 -54.69
N GLU A 946 19.05 -9.67 -54.77
CA GLU A 946 19.12 -10.69 -53.72
C GLU A 946 19.78 -10.13 -52.44
N GLU A 947 20.88 -9.39 -52.58
CA GLU A 947 21.55 -8.75 -51.43
C GLU A 947 20.74 -7.58 -50.86
N ALA A 948 20.01 -6.86 -51.72
CA ALA A 948 19.06 -5.83 -51.29
C ALA A 948 17.90 -6.44 -50.48
N GLU A 949 17.39 -7.60 -50.89
CA GLU A 949 16.33 -8.33 -50.20
C GLU A 949 16.82 -8.86 -48.85
N GLU A 950 18.01 -9.47 -48.79
CA GLU A 950 18.58 -10.00 -47.54
C GLU A 950 18.71 -8.90 -46.48
N LEU A 951 19.35 -7.77 -46.83
CA LEU A 951 19.48 -6.63 -45.91
C LEU A 951 18.11 -6.02 -45.58
N GLY A 952 17.24 -5.86 -46.57
CA GLY A 952 15.90 -5.29 -46.39
C GLY A 952 15.03 -6.11 -45.43
N MET A 953 15.05 -7.44 -45.55
CA MET A 953 14.36 -8.36 -44.64
C MET A 953 14.94 -8.29 -43.23
N GLN A 954 16.27 -8.28 -43.08
CA GLN A 954 16.91 -8.15 -41.77
C GLN A 954 16.49 -6.87 -41.06
N VAL A 955 16.52 -5.72 -41.76
CA VAL A 955 16.11 -4.43 -41.19
C VAL A 955 14.64 -4.44 -40.80
N MET A 956 13.76 -4.93 -41.67
CA MET A 956 12.32 -4.98 -41.42
C MET A 956 12.01 -5.82 -40.17
N GLU A 957 12.59 -7.01 -40.04
CA GLU A 957 12.31 -7.90 -38.92
C GLU A 957 12.88 -7.35 -37.59
N ILE A 958 14.07 -6.73 -37.61
CA ILE A 958 14.61 -6.06 -36.41
C ILE A 958 13.71 -4.88 -36.01
N ARG A 959 13.30 -4.03 -36.96
CA ARG A 959 12.40 -2.89 -36.65
C ARG A 959 11.05 -3.37 -36.14
N LYS A 960 10.46 -4.39 -36.77
CA LYS A 960 9.19 -5.00 -36.35
C LYS A 960 9.26 -5.55 -34.93
N THR A 961 10.34 -6.25 -34.58
CA THR A 961 10.52 -6.81 -33.23
C THR A 961 10.82 -5.76 -32.15
N LYS A 962 11.52 -4.67 -32.48
CA LYS A 962 11.95 -3.65 -31.52
C LYS A 962 11.00 -2.45 -31.38
N LEU A 963 10.34 -2.08 -32.47
CA LEU A 963 9.51 -0.89 -32.60
C LEU A 963 8.02 -1.24 -32.69
N GLY A 964 7.68 -2.41 -33.22
CA GLY A 964 6.32 -2.80 -33.56
C GLY A 964 6.09 -2.81 -35.07
N ALA A 965 5.02 -3.50 -35.49
CA ALA A 965 4.68 -3.64 -36.91
C ALA A 965 4.11 -2.35 -37.51
N ASP A 966 3.48 -1.51 -36.68
CA ASP A 966 2.83 -0.25 -37.03
C ASP A 966 3.76 0.98 -36.95
N HIS A 967 5.01 0.80 -36.53
CA HIS A 967 5.96 1.89 -36.43
C HIS A 967 6.34 2.44 -37.82
N PRO A 968 6.43 3.76 -38.03
CA PRO A 968 6.74 4.37 -39.34
C PRO A 968 7.99 3.81 -40.02
N ASP A 969 9.06 3.59 -39.26
CA ASP A 969 10.30 2.99 -39.78
C ASP A 969 10.13 1.52 -40.23
N THR A 970 9.25 0.76 -39.57
CA THR A 970 8.94 -0.62 -39.97
C THR A 970 8.15 -0.63 -41.27
N LEU A 971 7.13 0.23 -41.38
CA LEU A 971 6.33 0.41 -42.59
C LEU A 971 7.22 0.85 -43.77
N THR A 972 8.13 1.80 -43.54
CA THR A 972 9.13 2.24 -44.53
C THR A 972 10.00 1.07 -45.02
N SER A 973 10.44 0.20 -44.11
CA SER A 973 11.21 -0.99 -44.47
C SER A 973 10.39 -2.01 -45.25
N MET A 974 9.11 -2.19 -44.93
CA MET A 974 8.17 -3.03 -45.69
C MET A 974 7.98 -2.50 -47.12
N ALA A 975 7.74 -1.20 -47.28
CA ALA A 975 7.61 -0.56 -48.59
C ALA A 975 8.88 -0.73 -49.44
N ASN A 976 10.06 -0.49 -48.85
CA ASN A 976 11.33 -0.65 -49.55
C ASN A 976 11.58 -2.09 -49.99
N LEU A 977 11.23 -3.07 -49.15
CA LEU A 977 11.32 -4.50 -49.48
C LEU A 977 10.33 -4.89 -50.58
N ALA A 978 9.10 -4.37 -50.55
CA ALA A 978 8.10 -4.59 -51.60
C ALA A 978 8.60 -4.07 -52.96
N LEU A 979 9.30 -2.93 -52.98
CA LEU A 979 9.90 -2.38 -54.19
C LEU A 979 11.08 -3.22 -54.70
N THR A 980 11.84 -3.86 -53.80
CA THR A 980 12.85 -4.85 -54.18
C THR A 980 12.18 -6.07 -54.84
N TYR A 981 11.08 -6.59 -54.30
CA TYR A 981 10.33 -7.69 -54.93
C TYR A 981 9.79 -7.31 -56.32
N ARG A 982 9.26 -6.10 -56.50
CA ARG A 982 8.86 -5.61 -57.84
C ARG A 982 10.03 -5.58 -58.81
N SER A 983 11.20 -5.12 -58.37
CA SER A 983 12.42 -5.06 -59.18
C SER A 983 12.89 -6.47 -59.61
N GLN A 984 12.62 -7.49 -58.79
CA GLN A 984 12.86 -8.91 -59.11
C GLN A 984 11.77 -9.55 -59.99
N GLY A 985 10.67 -8.84 -60.28
CA GLY A 985 9.49 -9.40 -60.97
C GLY A 985 8.57 -10.24 -60.08
N ARG A 986 8.75 -10.24 -58.75
CA ARG A 986 7.90 -10.93 -57.76
C ARG A 986 6.73 -10.04 -57.35
N TRP A 987 5.81 -9.82 -58.29
CA TRP A 987 4.69 -8.89 -58.11
C TRP A 987 3.71 -9.31 -57.02
N GLU A 988 3.39 -10.60 -56.93
CA GLU A 988 2.44 -11.13 -55.92
C GLU A 988 2.95 -10.90 -54.49
N GLU A 989 4.24 -11.15 -54.23
CA GLU A 989 4.84 -10.96 -52.91
C GLU A 989 4.96 -9.47 -52.53
N ALA A 990 5.22 -8.62 -53.52
CA ALA A 990 5.20 -7.17 -53.33
C ALA A 990 3.80 -6.67 -52.97
N GLU A 991 2.76 -7.17 -53.65
CA GLU A 991 1.37 -6.81 -53.39
C GLU A 991 0.90 -7.31 -52.03
N GLU A 992 1.27 -8.53 -51.63
CA GLU A 992 0.94 -9.07 -50.31
C GLU A 992 1.58 -8.26 -49.19
N LEU A 993 2.86 -7.90 -49.34
CA LEU A 993 3.57 -7.10 -48.34
C LEU A 993 3.00 -5.68 -48.24
N GLN A 994 2.64 -5.08 -49.38
CA GLN A 994 2.02 -3.76 -49.43
C GLN A 994 0.58 -3.75 -48.90
N ALA A 995 -0.19 -4.81 -49.13
CA ALA A 995 -1.52 -4.98 -48.55
C ALA A 995 -1.44 -5.08 -47.02
N LYS A 996 -0.47 -5.85 -46.49
CA LYS A 996 -0.19 -5.93 -45.05
C LYS A 996 0.23 -4.58 -44.47
N GLU A 997 1.09 -3.85 -45.17
CA GLU A 997 1.49 -2.49 -44.78
C GLU A 997 0.27 -1.56 -44.66
N LEU A 998 -0.62 -1.57 -45.66
CA LEU A 998 -1.84 -0.76 -45.70
C LEU A 998 -2.87 -1.16 -44.64
N GLU A 999 -3.00 -2.44 -44.32
CA GLU A 999 -3.89 -2.94 -43.28
C GLU A 999 -3.45 -2.51 -41.87
N ILE A 1000 -2.12 -2.46 -41.65
CA ILE A 1000 -1.53 -2.07 -40.38
C ILE A 1000 -1.40 -0.53 -40.25
N SER A 1001 -1.40 0.19 -41.38
CA SER A 1001 -1.28 1.65 -41.42
C SER A 1001 -2.51 2.36 -40.85
N PRO A 1002 -2.34 3.39 -39.99
CA PRO A 1002 -3.47 4.14 -39.46
C PRO A 1002 -4.33 4.84 -40.53
N PRO A 1003 -5.64 5.08 -40.29
CA PRO A 1003 -6.57 5.63 -41.28
C PRO A 1003 -6.16 7.00 -41.88
N GLU A 1004 -5.38 7.81 -41.18
CA GLU A 1004 -4.90 9.11 -41.69
C GLU A 1004 -3.69 8.97 -42.62
N PHE A 1005 -2.95 7.86 -42.53
CA PHE A 1005 -1.96 7.47 -43.55
C PHE A 1005 -2.64 7.04 -44.86
N SER A 1006 -3.92 6.65 -44.79
CA SER A 1006 -4.74 6.41 -45.98
C SER A 1006 -5.26 7.70 -46.64
N GLY A 1007 -5.32 8.81 -45.90
CA GLY A 1007 -5.68 10.15 -46.41
C GLY A 1007 -4.49 10.98 -46.89
N THR A 1008 -3.28 10.65 -46.44
CA THR A 1008 -1.99 11.13 -46.98
C THR A 1008 -1.53 10.33 -48.19
N LEU A 1009 -2.41 9.51 -48.80
CA LEU A 1009 -2.22 8.98 -50.15
C LEU A 1009 -2.34 10.05 -51.26
N LEU A 1010 -2.45 11.34 -50.91
CA LEU A 1010 -2.15 12.46 -51.81
C LEU A 1010 -0.69 12.96 -51.69
N GLY A 1011 0.09 12.43 -50.76
CA GLY A 1011 1.56 12.50 -50.69
C GLY A 1011 2.23 11.15 -50.95
N PHE A 1012 1.45 10.11 -51.31
CA PHE A 1012 2.01 8.86 -51.82
C PHE A 1012 2.80 9.14 -53.08
N ASP A 1013 2.37 10.05 -53.97
CA ASP A 1013 3.15 10.39 -55.17
C ASP A 1013 4.52 10.99 -54.84
N ASP A 1014 4.73 11.72 -53.73
CA ASP A 1014 6.04 12.31 -53.40
C ASP A 1014 6.95 11.37 -52.60
N TYR A 1015 6.38 10.50 -51.75
CA TYR A 1015 7.14 9.43 -51.08
C TYR A 1015 7.47 8.29 -52.05
N VAL A 1016 6.54 7.99 -52.95
CA VAL A 1016 6.74 7.10 -54.09
C VAL A 1016 7.70 7.75 -55.09
N ASN A 1017 7.67 9.06 -55.39
CA ASN A 1017 8.70 9.72 -56.23
C ASN A 1017 10.09 9.71 -55.57
N MET A 1018 10.17 9.66 -54.23
CA MET A 1018 11.45 9.45 -53.54
C MET A 1018 12.06 8.06 -53.84
N VAL A 1019 11.23 7.08 -54.24
CA VAL A 1019 11.65 5.70 -54.57
C VAL A 1019 11.35 5.27 -56.03
N LEU A 1020 10.60 6.04 -56.83
CA LEU A 1020 10.17 5.76 -58.22
C LEU A 1020 10.94 6.53 -59.30
N GLU A 1021 12.01 7.24 -58.97
CA GLU A 1021 12.89 7.79 -60.02
C GLU A 1021 13.79 6.74 -60.72
N ASP A 1022 13.58 5.43 -60.50
CA ASP A 1022 14.28 4.37 -61.23
C ASP A 1022 13.54 3.88 -62.49
N VAL A 1023 12.47 4.56 -62.94
CA VAL A 1023 11.84 4.29 -64.26
C VAL A 1023 12.00 5.50 -65.19
N THR A 1024 13.24 5.81 -65.57
CA THR A 1024 13.50 6.49 -66.84
C THR A 1024 14.48 5.66 -67.67
N GLU A 1025 13.99 4.53 -68.19
CA GLU A 1025 14.59 3.95 -69.38
C GLU A 1025 14.39 4.95 -70.53
N PHE A 1026 15.50 5.51 -71.00
CA PHE A 1026 15.61 6.17 -72.28
C PHE A 1026 15.16 5.19 -73.38
N ASP A 1027 13.96 5.37 -73.94
CA ASP A 1027 13.70 4.90 -75.29
C ASP A 1027 14.00 6.04 -76.28
N TYR A 1028 15.10 5.88 -77.02
CA TYR A 1028 15.39 6.67 -78.22
C TYR A 1028 14.39 6.26 -79.33
N SER A 1029 13.13 6.65 -79.19
CA SER A 1029 12.19 6.61 -80.31
C SER A 1029 11.28 7.84 -80.25
N GLY A 1030 11.56 8.78 -81.15
CA GLY A 1030 10.84 10.06 -81.19
C GLY A 1030 9.35 9.87 -81.43
N ASN A 1031 8.53 10.29 -80.47
CA ASN A 1031 7.22 10.89 -80.73
C ASN A 1031 6.67 11.60 -79.49
N HIS A 1032 6.56 12.92 -79.58
CA HIS A 1032 5.84 13.75 -78.63
C HIS A 1032 4.33 13.45 -78.67
N THR A 1033 3.71 13.10 -77.55
CA THR A 1033 2.31 13.51 -77.31
C THR A 1033 1.98 13.71 -75.82
N LYS A 1034 1.42 14.88 -75.52
CA LYS A 1034 0.87 15.36 -74.24
C LYS A 1034 -0.29 14.50 -73.72
N LEU A 1035 -0.41 14.35 -72.39
CA LEU A 1035 -1.68 14.16 -71.64
C LEU A 1035 -1.44 14.70 -70.20
N SER A 1036 -1.81 15.94 -69.81
CA SER A 1036 -3.11 16.56 -69.50
C SER A 1036 -3.79 16.10 -68.20
N LYS A 1037 -3.79 17.01 -67.22
CA LYS A 1037 -4.63 17.17 -66.00
C LYS A 1037 -5.90 16.30 -65.91
N ILE A 1038 -6.12 15.71 -64.74
CA ILE A 1038 -7.45 15.29 -64.27
C ILE A 1038 -7.75 16.02 -62.95
N LEU A 1039 -8.87 16.76 -62.95
CA LEU A 1039 -9.51 17.38 -61.79
C LEU A 1039 -10.42 16.36 -61.11
N LEU A 1040 -10.30 16.20 -59.78
CA LEU A 1040 -11.25 15.44 -58.95
C LEU A 1040 -12.34 16.37 -58.40
N ASN A 1041 -13.59 15.96 -58.55
CA ASN A 1041 -14.71 16.48 -57.78
C ASN A 1041 -15.51 15.31 -57.19
N GLY A 1042 -16.01 15.53 -55.97
CA GLY A 1042 -16.46 14.55 -54.97
C GLY A 1042 -17.30 13.33 -55.38
N ASN A 1043 -17.08 12.26 -54.61
CA ASN A 1043 -17.98 11.16 -54.28
C ASN A 1043 -18.54 10.30 -55.43
N ASN A 1044 -17.78 9.26 -55.81
CA ASN A 1044 -18.22 7.86 -55.92
C ASN A 1044 -17.12 7.02 -56.58
N ILE A 1045 -16.69 5.95 -55.90
CA ILE A 1045 -15.78 4.95 -56.49
C ILE A 1045 -16.62 4.03 -57.38
N CYS A 1046 -16.38 4.04 -58.68
CA CYS A 1046 -16.77 2.97 -59.60
C CYS A 1046 -15.51 2.39 -60.23
N MET A 1047 -15.24 1.11 -59.94
CA MET A 1047 -14.25 0.30 -60.64
C MET A 1047 -14.61 0.19 -62.13
N LEU A 1048 -13.65 0.45 -63.02
CA LEU A 1048 -13.71 0.00 -64.41
C LEU A 1048 -12.62 -1.05 -64.61
N ILE A 1049 -13.05 -2.31 -64.64
CA ILE A 1049 -12.25 -3.44 -65.12
C ILE A 1049 -12.26 -3.38 -66.66
N PRO A 1050 -11.10 -3.43 -67.35
CA PRO A 1050 -11.08 -3.57 -68.80
C PRO A 1050 -11.30 -5.05 -69.14
N GLY A 1051 -12.49 -5.40 -69.61
CA GLY A 1051 -12.77 -6.76 -70.02
C GLY A 1051 -13.91 -6.85 -71.03
N GLY A 1052 -13.55 -7.34 -72.23
CA GLY A 1052 -14.37 -8.30 -72.97
C GLY A 1052 -15.60 -7.78 -73.69
N GLU A 1053 -15.56 -7.88 -75.01
CA GLU A 1053 -16.73 -7.87 -75.89
C GLU A 1053 -17.75 -8.96 -75.48
N GLY A 1054 -19.04 -8.63 -75.37
CA GLY A 1054 -20.13 -9.63 -75.41
C GLY A 1054 -21.39 -9.25 -74.61
N PRO A 1055 -22.63 -9.48 -75.11
CA PRO A 1055 -23.79 -8.66 -74.75
C PRO A 1055 -24.75 -9.26 -73.69
N VAL A 1056 -25.30 -8.36 -72.88
CA VAL A 1056 -26.70 -8.18 -72.44
C VAL A 1056 -27.54 -9.37 -71.91
N ALA A 1057 -28.24 -9.08 -70.80
CA ALA A 1057 -29.47 -9.65 -70.19
C ALA A 1057 -29.18 -10.35 -68.85
N THR A 1058 -29.78 -9.98 -67.71
CA THR A 1058 -30.97 -9.18 -67.39
C THR A 1058 -30.80 -8.58 -66.00
#